data_AF-A0A5C6FR77-F1
#
_entry.id   AF-A0A5C6FR77-F1
#
_cell.length_a   1.000
_cell.length_b   1.000
_cell.length_c   1.000
_cell.angle_alpha   90.00
_cell.angle_beta   90.00
_cell.angle_gamma   90.00
#
_symmetry.space_group_name_H-M   'P 1'
#
loop_
_entity.id
_entity.type
_entity.pdbx_description
1 polymer ?
#
loop_
_entity_poly.entity_id
_entity_poly.type
_entity_poly.pdbx_seq_one_letter_code
_entity_poly.pdbx_strand_id
1 'polypeptide(L)'
;MLAGDLGQQITILAAGTTGEETMELRIDDQVVQTWENVGGDPGAGQLETFTYQTDGPVSANQIKVAFTNDLYDPDQGIDRNLVVESMAIDGDVYSSDDPSVFSTGVWLPEDGIQPGYRESNFLAADGYFQYQEPDTTAIIIDAAGNENDEIMELWIGDAKVQTWANIGGNAYNNTFESYTYISDTDVTIDQIRVAFTNDLYVNDGEIDRNLRVDRVTIGEDVYQTEAPTVFSTGTWEPGGVVPGYKQNEFLHSDGSFYFGGEVQPPQPGVISLASSNVTVDETAGIVALDVIRSSGTDGTITVDYATFENSAAEGIDYTPTSGTLTFVDGQSVAQIQIPILDDDLAETAEQFNVTIDNVVGGATLLAPRTATVTIVDDEVSLPNYDDFADTTGLSINGDAAINSDELRLTPATNWKAGSAFYETPIDLSNDGSFRSEFGFRITGGSSGADGLTFTIQNDPAGAVAIGANAGQLGYDGIANSIAVEFDTWKNSPFDISNNHVSIVQDSVQNALKTTVADFDLNGGSPLYAWVDYNGTSDVLAVYLSDQNEKPELAAMKTTVDLETVVGNQAYVGFTGATGGANNVHRIIRWNLDQQDPPQDPPTQVSDTLVAVDQVSGLIAPTAIDWLPGGAMLIAQQGGVVDVAVDGNLQLEPFIDISTIVNGTRDRGLLDIAVHPDFENNPYVYLLFTYDPPEVEGKTGLAGPDGKGNRAGRLIRVTADQSEGYLKAVEGSDVILLGANSTWENFNGFANSTNDFEEPPAGEDELGNYLQDFIPSDSESHTVGSLAFGTDGMLFVSIGDGASYNRVDPRADRVQHADSLSGKVLRIDPITGEGVAGNPYFEEGVDDPNANRSKVYQMGLRNPFRISVDSETGQLYVGDVGWTKWEEINAAGAGANFGWPFYEGGNGTSLVNHSYANTSEGEAFFAEDIPVDASIYALSHQADGINAIVMGDVYRGDAYGSQFDGDIFFNDLGQGIVRHATINPDGTVGDVNVFDTGANIVVALRQGPDDLMYYVDLDDGTVGRWELV
;
A
#
# COMPACT_ATOMS: atom_id res chain seq x y z
N MET A 1 23.45 33.69 62.03
CA MET A 1 23.73 35.06 61.55
C MET A 1 23.84 34.91 60.04
N LEU A 2 22.82 35.37 59.32
CA LEU A 2 22.69 35.23 57.87
C LEU A 2 23.79 36.06 57.19
N ALA A 3 24.50 35.46 56.22
CA ALA A 3 25.21 36.25 55.22
C ALA A 3 24.11 36.88 54.34
N GLY A 4 24.08 38.21 54.27
CA GLY A 4 23.08 38.95 53.52
C GLY A 4 23.27 38.79 52.02
N ASP A 5 22.16 38.90 51.29
CA ASP A 5 22.13 39.18 49.85
C ASP A 5 23.20 40.21 49.49
N LEU A 6 24.21 39.78 48.74
CA LEU A 6 25.11 40.69 48.06
C LEU A 6 24.46 40.99 46.71
N GLY A 7 24.21 42.26 46.43
CA GLY A 7 23.76 42.71 45.11
C GLY A 7 24.75 42.32 44.00
N GLN A 8 24.23 42.18 42.79
CA GLN A 8 24.98 41.79 41.59
C GLN A 8 25.27 43.00 40.71
N GLN A 9 26.40 42.97 40.01
CA GLN A 9 26.78 44.00 39.06
C GLN A 9 26.19 43.70 37.68
N ILE A 10 25.35 44.61 37.17
CA ILE A 10 24.95 44.60 35.77
C ILE A 10 25.88 45.53 34.98
N THR A 11 26.43 45.06 33.87
CA THR A 11 27.17 45.89 32.90
C THR A 11 26.52 45.82 31.53
N ILE A 12 26.36 46.96 30.86
CA ILE A 12 25.78 47.04 29.50
C ILE A 12 26.81 47.71 28.61
N LEU A 13 27.11 47.09 27.47
CA LEU A 13 27.99 47.65 26.44
C LEU A 13 27.11 48.22 25.33
N ALA A 14 27.05 49.55 25.20
CA ALA A 14 26.14 50.21 24.27
C ALA A 14 26.72 51.50 23.69
N ALA A 15 26.17 51.96 22.58
CA ALA A 15 26.44 53.28 22.01
C ALA A 15 25.22 53.86 21.30
N GLY A 16 25.05 55.17 21.45
CA GLY A 16 24.08 55.94 20.67
C GLY A 16 24.70 56.49 19.38
N THR A 17 23.92 56.57 18.30
CA THR A 17 24.42 57.08 17.01
C THR A 17 24.63 58.59 16.98
N THR A 18 23.96 59.35 17.84
CA THR A 18 24.05 60.81 17.89
C THR A 18 24.70 61.34 19.17
N GLY A 19 24.78 60.50 20.21
CA GLY A 19 25.20 60.90 21.55
C GLY A 19 24.09 61.58 22.36
N GLU A 20 22.85 61.61 21.86
CA GLU A 20 21.68 62.17 22.53
C GLU A 20 20.66 61.08 22.92
N GLU A 21 20.97 59.80 22.69
CA GLU A 21 20.13 58.65 23.00
C GLU A 21 19.97 58.47 24.53
N THR A 22 18.80 58.00 24.94
CA THR A 22 18.44 57.67 26.32
C THR A 22 18.23 56.16 26.42
N MET A 23 19.02 55.53 27.29
CA MET A 23 18.93 54.10 27.60
C MET A 23 18.41 53.91 29.03
N GLU A 24 17.42 53.03 29.20
CA GLU A 24 16.91 52.60 30.50
C GLU A 24 17.27 51.14 30.76
N LEU A 25 17.70 50.86 32.00
CA LEU A 25 17.71 49.49 32.53
C LEU A 25 16.43 49.29 33.32
N ARG A 26 15.70 48.22 32.98
CA ARG A 26 14.50 47.80 33.68
C ARG A 26 14.69 46.40 34.26
N ILE A 27 14.18 46.20 35.47
CA ILE A 27 14.14 44.90 36.16
C ILE A 27 12.69 44.66 36.56
N ASP A 28 12.11 43.53 36.16
CA ASP A 28 10.67 43.22 36.31
C ASP A 28 9.77 44.37 35.80
N ASP A 29 10.12 44.89 34.62
CA ASP A 29 9.48 46.05 33.97
C ASP A 29 9.51 47.39 34.75
N GLN A 30 10.21 47.46 35.89
CA GLN A 30 10.45 48.70 36.62
C GLN A 30 11.75 49.35 36.16
N VAL A 31 11.72 50.65 35.83
CA VAL A 31 12.94 51.42 35.51
C VAL A 31 13.79 51.56 36.78
N VAL A 32 14.96 50.92 36.78
CA VAL A 32 15.90 50.97 37.91
C VAL A 32 17.05 51.95 37.67
N GLN A 33 17.33 52.27 36.40
CA GLN A 33 18.34 53.26 36.02
C GLN A 33 18.07 53.85 34.65
N THR A 34 18.43 55.13 34.46
CA THR A 34 18.37 55.85 33.18
C THR A 34 19.71 56.51 32.89
N TRP A 35 20.25 56.31 31.69
CA TRP A 35 21.41 57.00 31.17
C TRP A 35 20.98 57.90 30.01
N GLU A 36 21.16 59.20 30.16
CA GLU A 36 20.92 60.19 29.11
C GLU A 36 22.22 60.52 28.37
N ASN A 37 22.13 60.80 27.06
CA ASN A 37 23.26 61.14 26.20
C ASN A 37 24.27 59.97 26.08
N VAL A 38 23.75 58.78 25.75
CA VAL A 38 24.56 57.57 25.51
C VAL A 38 25.46 57.84 24.31
N GLY A 39 26.75 58.05 24.57
CA GLY A 39 27.76 58.39 23.56
C GLY A 39 28.26 57.18 22.77
N GLY A 40 29.20 57.43 21.86
CA GLY A 40 29.88 56.41 21.08
C GLY A 40 29.86 56.67 19.58
N ASP A 41 30.37 55.71 18.82
CA ASP A 41 30.27 55.63 17.36
C ASP A 41 30.15 54.15 16.99
N PRO A 42 28.91 53.63 16.90
CA PRO A 42 28.68 52.21 16.57
C PRO A 42 29.31 51.79 15.24
N GLY A 43 29.32 52.69 14.24
CA GLY A 43 29.92 52.43 12.93
C GLY A 43 31.45 52.30 12.96
N ALA A 44 32.10 52.85 13.99
CA ALA A 44 33.53 52.69 14.26
C ALA A 44 33.84 51.67 15.38
N GLY A 45 32.82 50.96 15.91
CA GLY A 45 32.95 50.02 17.02
C GLY A 45 33.28 50.66 18.36
N GLN A 46 32.99 51.96 18.54
CA GLN A 46 33.26 52.69 19.78
C GLN A 46 32.04 52.62 20.70
N LEU A 47 32.01 51.60 21.56
CA LEU A 47 30.96 51.37 22.56
C LEU A 47 31.39 51.84 23.96
N GLU A 48 30.44 52.27 24.77
CA GLU A 48 30.63 52.66 26.17
C GLU A 48 30.07 51.60 27.13
N THR A 49 30.69 51.45 28.30
CA THR A 49 30.23 50.52 29.34
C THR A 49 29.44 51.26 30.42
N PHE A 50 28.20 50.84 30.62
CA PHE A 50 27.29 51.34 31.64
C PHE A 50 27.16 50.30 32.74
N THR A 51 27.12 50.73 34.01
CA THR A 51 27.10 49.80 35.14
C THR A 51 26.01 50.14 36.14
N TYR A 52 25.34 49.13 36.68
CA TYR A 52 24.36 49.23 37.76
C TYR A 52 24.62 48.15 38.83
N GLN A 53 24.30 48.45 40.08
CA GLN A 53 24.43 47.52 41.21
C GLN A 53 23.04 47.28 41.79
N THR A 54 22.62 46.02 41.84
CA THR A 54 21.27 45.64 42.30
C THR A 54 21.18 45.59 43.83
N ASP A 55 19.96 45.67 44.37
CA ASP A 55 19.71 45.53 45.82
C ASP A 55 19.62 44.06 46.28
N GLY A 56 19.61 43.11 45.34
CA GLY A 56 19.52 41.66 45.55
C GLY A 56 19.79 40.88 44.25
N PRO A 57 19.78 39.53 44.28
CA PRO A 57 20.01 38.73 43.08
C PRO A 57 18.94 38.98 42.01
N VAL A 58 19.34 38.97 40.75
CA VAL A 58 18.47 39.14 39.58
C VAL A 58 18.90 38.19 38.48
N SER A 59 17.94 37.64 37.75
CA SER A 59 18.17 36.78 36.58
C SER A 59 18.02 37.56 35.27
N ALA A 60 18.65 37.07 34.19
CA ALA A 60 18.64 37.76 32.89
C ALA A 60 17.24 37.97 32.31
N ASN A 61 16.31 37.02 32.52
CA ASN A 61 14.90 37.11 32.10
C ASN A 61 14.11 38.26 32.73
N GLN A 62 14.58 38.81 33.85
CA GLN A 62 13.98 39.96 34.51
C GLN A 62 14.46 41.29 33.90
N ILE A 63 15.55 41.27 33.13
CA ILE A 63 16.25 42.47 32.66
C ILE A 63 15.78 42.87 31.26
N LYS A 64 15.46 44.17 31.10
CA LYS A 64 15.29 44.82 29.79
C LYS A 64 16.23 46.00 29.66
N VAL A 65 16.92 46.09 28.53
CA VAL A 65 17.70 47.28 28.13
C VAL A 65 16.90 48.02 27.06
N ALA A 66 16.38 49.20 27.39
CA ALA A 66 15.40 49.91 26.58
C ALA A 66 15.95 51.23 26.02
N PHE A 67 15.64 51.52 24.76
CA PHE A 67 15.80 52.80 24.09
C PHE A 67 14.46 53.55 24.12
N THR A 68 14.45 54.82 24.55
CA THR A 68 13.18 55.50 24.91
C THR A 68 13.03 56.95 24.41
N ASN A 69 13.94 57.43 23.57
CA ASN A 69 13.88 58.79 23.04
C ASN A 69 14.24 58.87 21.55
N ASP A 70 13.72 57.92 20.77
CA ASP A 70 13.83 57.93 19.32
C ASP A 70 13.43 59.29 18.74
N LEU A 71 14.22 59.74 17.77
CA LEU A 71 13.98 60.95 17.00
C LEU A 71 14.56 60.77 15.60
N TYR A 72 13.67 60.54 14.63
CA TYR A 72 13.97 60.59 13.22
C TYR A 72 13.54 61.93 12.60
N ASP A 73 14.51 62.79 12.27
CA ASP A 73 14.31 64.05 11.54
C ASP A 73 15.25 64.10 10.31
N PRO A 74 14.77 63.69 9.13
CA PRO A 74 15.58 63.64 7.92
C PRO A 74 15.95 65.04 7.38
N ASP A 75 15.20 66.09 7.73
CA ASP A 75 15.50 67.47 7.29
C ASP A 75 16.67 68.07 8.08
N GLN A 76 16.91 67.58 9.30
CA GLN A 76 18.08 67.94 10.13
C GLN A 76 19.20 66.90 10.07
N GLY A 77 18.96 65.75 9.41
CA GLY A 77 19.91 64.64 9.35
C GLY A 77 20.11 63.94 10.69
N ILE A 78 19.07 63.91 11.52
CA ILE A 78 19.07 63.27 12.85
C ILE A 78 18.34 61.94 12.72
N ASP A 79 18.99 60.88 13.16
CA ASP A 79 18.41 59.54 13.30
C ASP A 79 19.03 58.90 14.54
N ARG A 80 18.27 58.89 15.64
CA ARG A 80 18.73 58.38 16.92
C ARG A 80 18.48 56.89 16.98
N ASN A 81 19.56 56.14 17.08
CA ASN A 81 19.50 54.70 17.21
C ASN A 81 20.42 54.26 18.35
N LEU A 82 20.01 53.22 19.06
CA LEU A 82 20.80 52.65 20.15
C LEU A 82 21.33 51.28 19.73
N VAL A 83 22.65 51.12 19.77
CA VAL A 83 23.30 49.82 19.67
C VAL A 83 23.60 49.32 21.06
N VAL A 84 23.10 48.13 21.40
CA VAL A 84 23.43 47.43 22.63
C VAL A 84 24.10 46.14 22.20
N GLU A 85 25.39 46.01 22.45
CA GLU A 85 26.13 44.81 22.04
C GLU A 85 25.85 43.65 22.99
N SER A 86 25.92 43.93 24.29
CA SER A 86 25.77 42.90 25.30
C SER A 86 25.38 43.48 26.65
N MET A 87 24.74 42.66 27.47
CA MET A 87 24.55 42.86 28.89
C MET A 87 25.33 41.79 29.65
N ALA A 88 25.81 42.05 30.86
CA ALA A 88 26.40 41.02 31.72
C ALA A 88 25.95 41.17 33.17
N ILE A 89 25.78 40.05 33.86
CA ILE A 89 25.47 39.96 35.30
C ILE A 89 26.67 39.31 35.98
N ASP A 90 27.35 40.01 36.88
CA ASP A 90 28.59 39.57 37.57
C ASP A 90 29.70 39.02 36.65
N GLY A 91 29.66 39.37 35.37
CA GLY A 91 30.63 38.96 34.35
C GLY A 91 30.12 37.92 33.34
N ASP A 92 28.95 37.32 33.57
CA ASP A 92 28.30 36.42 32.61
C ASP A 92 27.63 37.24 31.51
N VAL A 93 28.11 37.12 30.28
CA VAL A 93 27.77 38.01 29.15
C VAL A 93 26.65 37.40 28.30
N TYR A 94 25.65 38.21 28.01
CA TYR A 94 24.50 37.93 27.15
C TYR A 94 24.55 38.86 25.94
N SER A 95 24.72 38.31 24.74
CA SER A 95 24.77 39.10 23.50
C SER A 95 23.37 39.53 23.09
N SER A 96 23.20 40.76 22.58
CA SER A 96 21.87 41.26 22.17
C SER A 96 21.41 40.70 20.82
N ASP A 97 22.33 40.19 20.01
CA ASP A 97 22.06 39.53 18.73
C ASP A 97 21.87 38.01 18.85
N ASP A 98 21.81 37.47 20.07
CA ASP A 98 21.53 36.05 20.29
C ASP A 98 20.09 35.69 19.86
N PRO A 99 19.86 34.52 19.22
CA PRO A 99 18.54 34.10 18.76
C PRO A 99 17.49 33.95 19.88
N SER A 100 17.91 33.83 21.14
CA SER A 100 17.00 33.80 22.30
C SER A 100 16.59 35.20 22.81
N VAL A 101 17.18 36.29 22.30
CA VAL A 101 16.89 37.64 22.77
C VAL A 101 15.65 38.21 22.07
N PHE A 102 14.63 38.51 22.86
CA PHE A 102 13.41 39.14 22.38
C PHE A 102 13.62 40.66 22.25
N SER A 103 13.16 41.24 21.15
CA SER A 103 13.30 42.67 20.86
C SER A 103 12.03 43.29 20.28
N THR A 104 11.82 44.60 20.47
CA THR A 104 10.61 45.30 19.95
C THR A 104 10.89 46.51 19.06
N GLY A 105 12.11 47.03 19.04
CA GLY A 105 12.50 48.27 18.32
C GLY A 105 13.48 48.04 17.17
N VAL A 106 13.70 46.79 16.76
CA VAL A 106 14.61 46.42 15.66
C VAL A 106 13.91 46.61 14.31
N TRP A 107 14.61 47.17 13.32
CA TRP A 107 14.12 47.27 11.94
C TRP A 107 14.81 46.25 11.04
N LEU A 108 14.02 45.45 10.31
CA LEU A 108 14.48 44.59 9.22
C LEU A 108 13.86 45.03 7.88
N PRO A 109 14.58 44.91 6.74
CA PRO A 109 14.10 45.37 5.43
C PRO A 109 12.77 44.74 4.97
N GLU A 110 12.51 43.48 5.34
CA GLU A 110 11.30 42.75 4.98
C GLU A 110 10.11 42.97 5.92
N ASP A 111 10.38 43.17 7.22
CA ASP A 111 9.34 43.17 8.26
C ASP A 111 8.99 44.56 8.82
N GLY A 112 9.86 45.55 8.60
CA GLY A 112 9.77 46.83 9.30
C GLY A 112 10.13 46.68 10.78
N ILE A 113 9.52 47.51 11.65
CA ILE A 113 9.70 47.44 13.11
C ILE A 113 8.58 46.59 13.71
N GLN A 114 8.91 45.37 14.12
CA GLN A 114 7.96 44.40 14.68
C GLN A 114 8.63 43.64 15.84
N PRO A 115 7.90 43.38 16.95
CA PRO A 115 8.41 42.52 18.03
C PRO A 115 8.83 41.12 17.55
N GLY A 116 9.85 40.54 18.18
CA GLY A 116 10.29 39.17 17.94
C GLY A 116 11.75 38.90 18.32
N TYR A 117 12.19 37.67 18.03
CA TYR A 117 13.58 37.22 18.13
C TYR A 117 14.29 37.56 16.82
N ARG A 118 15.01 38.68 16.79
CA ARG A 118 15.43 39.36 15.54
C ARG A 118 16.94 39.31 15.27
N GLU A 119 17.71 38.61 16.11
CA GLU A 119 19.18 38.45 16.01
C GLU A 119 19.90 39.76 15.63
N SER A 120 19.63 40.83 16.37
CA SER A 120 20.14 42.16 16.07
C SER A 120 20.47 42.91 17.34
N ASN A 121 21.58 43.64 17.34
CA ASN A 121 22.02 44.51 18.43
C ASN A 121 21.54 45.97 18.28
N PHE A 122 20.66 46.25 17.30
CA PHE A 122 20.31 47.60 16.87
C PHE A 122 18.83 47.96 17.11
N LEU A 123 18.57 48.90 18.01
CA LEU A 123 17.24 49.50 18.20
C LEU A 123 17.11 50.76 17.34
N ALA A 124 16.28 50.65 16.30
CA ALA A 124 16.00 51.70 15.32
C ALA A 124 14.77 52.57 15.66
N ALA A 125 14.07 52.23 16.74
CA ALA A 125 13.00 53.03 17.34
C ALA A 125 12.86 52.68 18.83
N ASP A 126 11.99 53.39 19.55
CA ASP A 126 11.65 53.08 20.94
C ASP A 126 11.32 51.59 21.12
N GLY A 127 12.10 50.91 21.96
CA GLY A 127 12.05 49.46 22.11
C GLY A 127 13.04 48.96 23.13
N TYR A 128 13.15 47.64 23.28
CA TYR A 128 14.08 47.03 24.24
C TYR A 128 14.62 45.70 23.75
N PHE A 129 15.73 45.27 24.36
CA PHE A 129 16.18 43.88 24.40
C PHE A 129 15.79 43.24 25.73
N GLN A 130 15.21 42.04 25.69
CA GLN A 130 14.94 41.19 26.85
C GLN A 130 15.74 39.90 26.70
N TYR A 131 16.60 39.64 27.68
CA TYR A 131 17.52 38.51 27.68
C TYR A 131 16.87 37.30 28.36
N GLN A 132 17.30 36.08 28.06
CA GLN A 132 16.89 34.86 28.75
C GLN A 132 18.10 34.31 29.52
N GLU A 133 17.89 33.60 30.64
CA GLU A 133 18.99 32.80 31.20
C GLU A 133 19.15 31.53 30.36
N PRO A 134 20.38 31.05 30.11
CA PRO A 134 20.56 29.71 29.56
C PRO A 134 20.01 28.71 30.58
N ASP A 135 19.07 27.88 30.15
CA ASP A 135 18.58 26.77 30.95
C ASP A 135 19.73 25.76 31.12
N THR A 136 20.44 25.80 32.25
CA THR A 136 21.56 24.88 32.48
C THR A 136 21.10 23.61 33.17
N THR A 137 21.23 22.48 32.51
CA THR A 137 20.89 21.17 33.07
C THR A 137 22.15 20.40 33.50
N ALA A 138 22.21 20.00 34.77
CA ALA A 138 23.30 19.17 35.29
C ALA A 138 23.05 17.69 34.99
N ILE A 139 24.00 17.06 34.30
CA ILE A 139 24.00 15.63 33.97
C ILE A 139 25.11 14.95 34.79
N ILE A 140 24.74 13.95 35.60
CA ILE A 140 25.67 13.18 36.44
C ILE A 140 25.59 11.71 36.05
N ILE A 141 26.74 11.11 35.72
CA ILE A 141 26.85 9.70 35.37
C ILE A 141 27.64 9.00 36.47
N ASP A 142 27.03 8.00 37.11
CA ASP A 142 27.72 7.14 38.07
C ASP A 142 28.26 5.91 37.34
N ALA A 143 29.59 5.85 37.17
CA ALA A 143 30.26 4.81 36.38
C ALA A 143 31.49 4.23 37.08
N ALA A 144 31.87 3.02 36.66
CA ALA A 144 33.04 2.32 37.15
C ALA A 144 33.77 1.60 35.99
N GLY A 145 35.07 1.83 35.88
CA GLY A 145 35.96 1.05 35.02
C GLY A 145 36.39 -0.24 35.71
N ASN A 146 36.80 -1.23 34.92
CA ASN A 146 37.38 -2.47 35.44
C ASN A 146 38.90 -2.31 35.69
N GLU A 147 39.61 -1.69 34.75
CA GLU A 147 41.06 -1.49 34.82
C GLU A 147 41.45 -0.05 35.19
N ASN A 148 40.48 0.87 35.25
CA ASN A 148 40.66 2.32 35.41
C ASN A 148 41.41 2.97 34.24
N ASP A 149 41.31 2.37 33.06
CA ASP A 149 41.87 2.87 31.79
C ASP A 149 40.75 3.08 30.75
N GLU A 150 39.49 2.82 31.10
CA GLU A 150 38.32 2.97 30.26
C GLU A 150 38.08 4.45 29.90
N ILE A 151 37.50 4.67 28.71
CA ILE A 151 37.09 5.97 28.18
C ILE A 151 35.58 5.95 28.00
N MET A 152 34.92 6.85 28.72
CA MET A 152 33.48 7.09 28.63
C MET A 152 33.23 8.43 27.93
N GLU A 153 32.31 8.44 26.97
CA GLU A 153 31.85 9.64 26.29
C GLU A 153 30.37 9.92 26.62
N LEU A 154 30.04 11.19 26.82
CA LEU A 154 28.66 11.67 26.88
C LEU A 154 28.31 12.35 25.56
N TRP A 155 27.18 11.94 25.02
CA TRP A 155 26.55 12.51 23.84
C TRP A 155 25.17 13.05 24.20
N ILE A 156 24.82 14.20 23.64
CA ILE A 156 23.50 14.82 23.73
C ILE A 156 23.00 14.97 22.28
N GLY A 157 21.94 14.24 21.92
CA GLY A 157 21.57 14.01 20.53
C GLY A 157 22.75 13.40 19.75
N ASP A 158 23.07 14.00 18.59
CA ASP A 158 24.18 13.56 17.74
C ASP A 158 25.54 14.21 18.09
N ALA A 159 25.57 15.10 19.08
CA ALA A 159 26.78 15.83 19.45
C ALA A 159 27.51 15.15 20.60
N LYS A 160 28.81 14.89 20.42
CA LYS A 160 29.68 14.50 21.55
C LYS A 160 30.01 15.74 22.36
N VAL A 161 29.51 15.77 23.59
CA VAL A 161 29.67 16.94 24.47
C VAL A 161 30.78 16.77 25.50
N GLN A 162 31.14 15.53 25.86
CA GLN A 162 32.21 15.29 26.84
C GLN A 162 32.89 13.93 26.68
N THR A 163 34.17 13.86 27.08
CA THR A 163 34.94 12.61 27.19
C THR A 163 35.67 12.56 28.52
N TRP A 164 35.48 11.48 29.28
CA TRP A 164 36.26 11.16 30.48
C TRP A 164 37.13 9.93 30.23
N ALA A 165 38.38 9.97 30.69
CA ALA A 165 39.33 8.88 30.58
C ALA A 165 39.81 8.46 31.97
N ASN A 166 40.23 7.20 32.08
CA ASN A 166 40.62 6.55 33.33
C ASN A 166 39.44 6.47 34.33
N ILE A 167 38.32 5.90 33.88
CA ILE A 167 37.11 5.78 34.71
C ILE A 167 37.42 4.97 35.97
N GLY A 168 37.33 5.60 37.13
CA GLY A 168 37.69 5.05 38.43
C GLY A 168 36.70 4.01 38.95
N GLY A 169 36.75 3.72 40.25
CA GLY A 169 35.83 2.78 40.91
C GLY A 169 36.22 1.30 40.78
N ASN A 170 35.22 0.41 40.88
CA ASN A 170 35.38 -1.03 40.66
C ASN A 170 34.06 -1.65 40.21
N ALA A 171 34.02 -2.02 38.92
CA ALA A 171 32.84 -2.54 38.25
C ALA A 171 32.22 -3.80 38.90
N TYR A 172 32.99 -4.61 39.62
CA TYR A 172 32.51 -5.89 40.18
C TYR A 172 32.12 -5.86 41.66
N ASN A 173 32.31 -4.72 42.36
CA ASN A 173 32.00 -4.60 43.79
C ASN A 173 31.03 -3.46 44.14
N ASN A 174 30.35 -2.88 43.14
CA ASN A 174 29.42 -1.75 43.25
C ASN A 174 30.05 -0.49 43.85
N THR A 175 31.29 -0.17 43.47
CA THR A 175 31.92 1.11 43.81
C THR A 175 31.99 1.97 42.56
N PHE A 176 31.17 3.02 42.49
CA PHE A 176 31.08 3.94 41.36
C PHE A 176 31.67 5.32 41.70
N GLU A 177 32.17 6.01 40.69
CA GLU A 177 32.53 7.43 40.75
C GLU A 177 31.54 8.25 39.91
N SER A 178 31.28 9.50 40.33
CA SER A 178 30.35 10.40 39.66
C SER A 178 31.08 11.33 38.70
N TYR A 179 30.61 11.38 37.45
CA TYR A 179 31.12 12.24 36.39
C TYR A 179 30.06 13.26 36.00
N THR A 180 30.38 14.56 36.10
CA THR A 180 29.40 15.63 35.91
C THR A 180 29.69 16.44 34.64
N TYR A 181 28.64 16.72 33.87
CA TYR A 181 28.59 17.67 32.77
C TYR A 181 27.46 18.67 33.02
N ILE A 182 27.68 19.95 32.70
CA ILE A 182 26.65 20.99 32.77
C ILE A 182 26.32 21.38 31.34
N SER A 183 25.09 21.08 30.91
CA SER A 183 24.56 21.53 29.63
C SER A 183 24.14 23.00 29.72
N ASP A 184 24.28 23.73 28.62
CA ASP A 184 23.80 25.10 28.42
C ASP A 184 22.37 25.16 27.83
N THR A 185 21.78 23.99 27.59
CA THR A 185 20.37 23.81 27.22
C THR A 185 19.69 22.83 28.19
N ASP A 186 18.36 22.85 28.20
CA ASP A 186 17.57 21.74 28.75
C ASP A 186 17.87 20.45 27.98
N VAL A 187 18.00 19.35 28.73
CA VAL A 187 18.31 18.03 28.19
C VAL A 187 17.37 17.02 28.79
N THR A 188 16.72 16.24 27.93
CA THR A 188 15.88 15.12 28.34
C THR A 188 16.66 13.81 28.24
N ILE A 189 16.21 12.78 28.97
CA ILE A 189 16.96 11.53 29.07
C ILE A 189 17.08 10.79 27.72
N ASP A 190 16.10 10.92 26.84
CA ASP A 190 16.07 10.37 25.49
C ASP A 190 17.14 10.96 24.56
N GLN A 191 17.67 12.13 24.91
CA GLN A 191 18.77 12.75 24.21
C GLN A 191 20.14 12.27 24.70
N ILE A 192 20.20 11.57 25.84
CA ILE A 192 21.47 11.12 26.43
C ILE A 192 21.92 9.79 25.83
N ARG A 193 23.18 9.77 25.37
CA ARG A 193 23.91 8.53 25.09
C ARG A 193 25.23 8.49 25.87
N VAL A 194 25.43 7.40 26.60
CA VAL A 194 26.69 7.12 27.34
C VAL A 194 27.45 6.02 26.59
N ALA A 195 28.62 6.35 26.05
CA ALA A 195 29.40 5.44 25.19
C ALA A 195 30.73 5.02 25.83
N PHE A 196 31.09 3.75 25.66
CA PHE A 196 32.40 3.16 25.94
C PHE A 196 33.14 2.98 24.61
N THR A 197 34.38 3.49 24.50
CA THR A 197 35.03 3.69 23.18
C THR A 197 36.49 3.26 23.09
N ASN A 198 37.01 2.54 24.08
CA ASN A 198 38.39 2.07 24.09
C ASN A 198 38.54 0.66 24.68
N ASP A 199 37.60 -0.21 24.33
CA ASP A 199 37.68 -1.62 24.65
C ASP A 199 39.02 -2.22 24.18
N LEU A 200 39.56 -3.11 25.01
CA LEU A 200 40.75 -3.87 24.72
C LEU A 200 40.66 -5.20 25.46
N TYR A 201 40.41 -6.25 24.68
CA TYR A 201 40.52 -7.64 25.14
C TYR A 201 41.83 -8.28 24.67
N VAL A 202 42.68 -8.71 25.61
CA VAL A 202 43.91 -9.44 25.30
C VAL A 202 43.77 -10.92 25.69
N ASN A 203 43.78 -11.80 24.68
CA ASN A 203 43.73 -13.25 24.84
C ASN A 203 44.90 -13.76 25.70
N ASP A 204 44.63 -13.93 26.98
CA ASP A 204 45.37 -14.63 28.06
C ASP A 204 44.85 -14.21 29.46
N GLY A 205 43.85 -13.30 29.51
CA GLY A 205 43.16 -12.90 30.75
C GLY A 205 43.91 -11.84 31.57
N GLU A 206 44.90 -11.18 30.98
CA GLU A 206 45.68 -10.14 31.65
C GLU A 206 45.01 -8.75 31.59
N ILE A 207 44.19 -8.44 30.57
CA ILE A 207 43.47 -7.17 30.42
C ILE A 207 42.13 -7.43 29.71
N ASP A 208 41.03 -6.99 30.33
CA ASP A 208 39.67 -6.97 29.77
C ASP A 208 38.94 -5.71 30.26
N ARG A 209 38.84 -4.70 29.39
CA ARG A 209 38.25 -3.41 29.75
C ARG A 209 36.74 -3.48 29.62
N ASN A 210 36.06 -3.31 30.74
CA ASN A 210 34.60 -3.28 30.77
C ASN A 210 34.18 -1.99 31.48
N LEU A 211 33.20 -1.30 30.90
CA LEU A 211 32.59 -0.14 31.53
C LEU A 211 31.27 -0.58 32.17
N ARG A 212 31.12 -0.30 33.47
CA ARG A 212 29.83 -0.42 34.15
C ARG A 212 29.28 0.96 34.45
N VAL A 213 28.05 1.23 34.02
CA VAL A 213 27.34 2.49 34.31
C VAL A 213 26.15 2.13 35.17
N ASP A 214 26.05 2.68 36.37
CA ASP A 214 24.90 2.43 37.27
C ASP A 214 23.68 3.19 36.74
N ARG A 215 23.83 4.51 36.65
CA ARG A 215 22.73 5.43 36.37
C ARG A 215 23.19 6.76 35.80
N VAL A 216 22.24 7.46 35.19
CA VAL A 216 22.35 8.85 34.77
C VAL A 216 21.35 9.68 35.58
N THR A 217 21.78 10.80 36.12
CA THR A 217 20.93 11.79 36.81
C THR A 217 20.89 13.07 35.99
N ILE A 218 19.71 13.58 35.71
CA ILE A 218 19.48 14.85 35.01
C ILE A 218 18.65 15.74 35.94
N GLY A 219 19.23 16.85 36.42
CA GLY A 219 18.58 17.68 37.43
C GLY A 219 18.28 16.90 38.72
N GLU A 220 17.00 16.69 39.05
CA GLU A 220 16.55 15.85 40.18
C GLU A 220 16.16 14.42 39.78
N ASP A 221 16.06 14.13 38.48
CA ASP A 221 15.58 12.85 37.95
C ASP A 221 16.70 11.82 37.79
N VAL A 222 16.42 10.56 38.13
CA VAL A 222 17.40 9.46 38.14
C VAL A 222 16.93 8.32 37.22
N TYR A 223 17.81 7.91 36.32
CA TYR A 223 17.56 6.88 35.31
C TYR A 223 18.57 5.74 35.41
N GLN A 224 18.05 4.54 35.69
CA GLN A 224 18.83 3.32 35.84
C GLN A 224 19.16 2.72 34.48
N THR A 225 20.40 2.24 34.27
CA THR A 225 20.78 1.59 33.00
C THR A 225 20.21 0.19 32.84
N GLU A 226 19.82 -0.45 33.95
CA GLU A 226 19.14 -1.74 33.97
C GLU A 226 17.63 -1.66 33.76
N ALA A 227 17.08 -0.47 33.48
CA ALA A 227 15.66 -0.31 33.19
C ALA A 227 15.25 -1.06 31.89
N PRO A 228 14.01 -1.59 31.80
CA PRO A 228 13.53 -2.32 30.61
C PRO A 228 13.49 -1.45 29.35
N THR A 229 13.56 -0.13 29.49
CA THR A 229 13.54 0.87 28.42
C THR A 229 14.94 1.32 27.97
N VAL A 230 16.02 0.72 28.50
CA VAL A 230 17.40 1.09 28.14
C VAL A 230 17.96 0.07 27.15
N PHE A 231 18.35 0.57 25.98
CA PHE A 231 18.97 -0.22 24.92
C PHE A 231 20.48 -0.15 25.04
N SER A 232 21.16 -1.28 24.89
CA SER A 232 22.62 -1.39 24.97
C SER A 232 23.17 -2.05 23.71
N THR A 233 24.31 -1.59 23.18
CA THR A 233 24.95 -2.21 22.00
C THR A 233 26.16 -3.08 22.35
N GLY A 234 26.73 -2.92 23.54
CA GLY A 234 27.96 -3.59 23.99
C GLY A 234 27.74 -4.70 25.03
N THR A 235 26.51 -5.18 25.24
CA THR A 235 26.23 -6.17 26.30
C THR A 235 26.52 -7.59 25.84
N TRP A 236 27.26 -8.35 26.65
CA TRP A 236 27.57 -9.76 26.38
C TRP A 236 26.47 -10.70 26.90
N GLU A 237 26.09 -11.68 26.07
CA GLU A 237 25.23 -12.82 26.40
C GLU A 237 25.95 -14.14 26.05
N PRO A 238 25.46 -15.31 26.52
CA PRO A 238 25.94 -16.61 26.09
C PRO A 238 25.83 -16.81 24.57
N GLY A 239 26.89 -16.45 23.83
CA GLY A 239 26.90 -16.43 22.37
C GLY A 239 27.70 -15.26 21.77
N GLY A 240 27.98 -14.21 22.54
CA GLY A 240 28.73 -13.04 22.10
C GLY A 240 28.11 -11.72 22.57
N VAL A 241 28.66 -10.61 22.09
CA VAL A 241 28.07 -9.29 22.30
C VAL A 241 26.85 -9.14 21.40
N VAL A 242 25.71 -8.77 21.97
CA VAL A 242 24.43 -8.64 21.27
C VAL A 242 23.71 -7.35 21.68
N PRO A 243 23.32 -6.49 20.73
CA PRO A 243 22.51 -5.32 21.05
C PRO A 243 21.12 -5.70 21.60
N GLY A 244 20.52 -4.82 22.42
CA GLY A 244 19.14 -4.94 22.87
C GLY A 244 18.81 -4.32 24.23
N TYR A 245 17.54 -4.45 24.62
CA TYR A 245 17.01 -4.13 25.95
C TYR A 245 17.36 -5.24 26.96
N LYS A 246 18.60 -5.23 27.45
CA LYS A 246 19.17 -6.35 28.23
C LYS A 246 19.05 -6.22 29.74
N GLN A 247 18.54 -5.09 30.25
CA GLN A 247 18.46 -4.81 31.70
C GLN A 247 19.80 -5.11 32.40
N ASN A 248 20.88 -4.53 31.86
CA ASN A 248 22.26 -4.80 32.29
C ASN A 248 23.07 -3.50 32.31
N GLU A 249 23.91 -3.33 33.31
CA GLU A 249 24.72 -2.13 33.56
C GLU A 249 26.10 -2.18 32.88
N PHE A 250 26.44 -3.29 32.21
CA PHE A 250 27.77 -3.52 31.62
C PHE A 250 27.82 -3.36 30.10
N LEU A 251 28.78 -2.57 29.63
CA LEU A 251 29.31 -2.61 28.27
C LEU A 251 30.62 -3.40 28.28
N HIS A 252 30.61 -4.55 27.61
CA HIS A 252 31.72 -5.50 27.51
C HIS A 252 32.55 -5.34 26.22
N SER A 253 32.16 -4.39 25.38
CA SER A 253 32.90 -3.97 24.20
C SER A 253 32.57 -2.51 23.90
N ASP A 254 33.26 -1.91 22.93
CA ASP A 254 32.88 -0.61 22.39
C ASP A 254 31.37 -0.61 22.05
N GLY A 255 30.64 0.33 22.66
CA GLY A 255 29.20 0.29 22.70
C GLY A 255 28.62 1.39 23.58
N SER A 256 27.30 1.49 23.63
CA SER A 256 26.62 2.60 24.30
C SER A 256 25.33 2.16 24.99
N PHE A 257 24.94 2.91 26.01
CA PHE A 257 23.58 2.94 26.55
C PHE A 257 22.78 4.07 25.91
N TYR A 258 21.57 3.73 25.48
CA TYR A 258 20.53 4.65 24.99
C TYR A 258 19.34 4.56 25.94
N PHE A 259 18.84 5.72 26.37
CA PHE A 259 17.74 5.82 27.32
C PHE A 259 16.53 6.41 26.60
N GLY A 260 15.30 6.08 27.01
CA GLY A 260 14.07 6.58 26.36
C GLY A 260 13.75 5.84 25.05
N GLY A 261 12.50 5.38 24.91
CA GLY A 261 12.10 4.39 23.90
C GLY A 261 11.98 4.87 22.44
N GLU A 262 12.44 6.07 22.08
CA GLU A 262 12.20 6.64 20.73
C GLU A 262 13.46 6.92 19.89
N VAL A 263 14.67 6.96 20.45
CA VAL A 263 15.88 7.03 19.62
C VAL A 263 16.36 5.60 19.35
N GLN A 264 15.80 4.99 18.30
CA GLN A 264 16.43 3.80 17.71
C GLN A 264 17.88 4.18 17.35
N PRO A 265 18.91 3.38 17.69
CA PRO A 265 20.24 3.62 17.15
C PRO A 265 20.14 3.67 15.63
N PRO A 266 20.95 4.50 14.93
CA PRO A 266 20.95 4.46 13.48
C PRO A 266 21.11 3.01 13.08
N GLN A 267 20.22 2.56 12.21
CA GLN A 267 20.23 1.24 11.62
C GLN A 267 20.84 1.41 10.22
N PRO A 268 22.18 1.31 10.05
CA PRO A 268 22.78 1.35 8.73
C PRO A 268 22.32 0.24 7.79
N GLY A 269 21.61 -0.76 8.31
CA GLY A 269 21.04 -1.84 7.53
C GLY A 269 22.01 -2.96 7.20
N VAL A 270 21.52 -3.82 6.33
CA VAL A 270 22.13 -5.05 5.85
C VAL A 270 22.21 -4.98 4.34
N ILE A 271 23.39 -5.15 3.78
CA ILE A 271 23.63 -5.15 2.34
C ILE A 271 23.63 -6.58 1.81
N SER A 272 22.91 -6.80 0.71
CA SER A 272 22.91 -8.06 -0.05
C SER A 272 22.52 -7.79 -1.50
N LEU A 273 22.81 -8.71 -2.42
CA LEU A 273 22.18 -8.69 -3.75
C LEU A 273 20.71 -9.09 -3.63
N ALA A 274 19.83 -8.49 -4.44
CA ALA A 274 18.42 -8.86 -4.47
C ALA A 274 18.20 -10.33 -4.86
N SER A 275 19.05 -10.85 -5.75
CA SER A 275 19.02 -12.24 -6.20
C SER A 275 20.42 -12.83 -6.32
N SER A 276 20.51 -14.16 -6.23
CA SER A 276 21.72 -14.94 -6.54
C SER A 276 21.77 -15.43 -8.00
N ASN A 277 20.68 -15.28 -8.75
CA ASN A 277 20.61 -15.58 -10.18
C ASN A 277 19.82 -14.49 -10.90
N VAL A 278 20.34 -14.03 -12.03
CA VAL A 278 19.69 -13.04 -12.91
C VAL A 278 19.76 -13.58 -14.32
N THR A 279 18.69 -13.45 -15.08
CA THR A 279 18.67 -13.79 -16.50
C THR A 279 18.49 -12.52 -17.30
N VAL A 280 19.17 -12.39 -18.44
CA VAL A 280 19.08 -11.21 -19.31
C VAL A 280 19.14 -11.66 -20.76
N ASP A 281 18.32 -11.06 -21.62
CA ASP A 281 18.41 -11.27 -23.06
C ASP A 281 19.67 -10.59 -23.61
N GLU A 282 20.29 -11.20 -24.60
CA GLU A 282 21.51 -10.67 -25.23
C GLU A 282 21.29 -9.26 -25.81
N THR A 283 20.12 -9.04 -26.40
CA THR A 283 19.69 -7.74 -26.96
C THR A 283 19.39 -6.66 -25.92
N ALA A 284 19.34 -6.97 -24.62
CA ALA A 284 18.99 -6.01 -23.57
C ALA A 284 20.00 -4.86 -23.48
N GLY A 285 21.24 -5.08 -23.93
CA GLY A 285 22.34 -4.12 -23.95
C GLY A 285 22.91 -3.77 -22.57
N ILE A 286 22.12 -3.85 -21.50
CA ILE A 286 22.54 -3.68 -20.10
C ILE A 286 21.74 -4.65 -19.22
N VAL A 287 22.43 -5.36 -18.32
CA VAL A 287 21.82 -6.00 -17.14
C VAL A 287 22.01 -5.11 -15.91
N ALA A 288 20.94 -4.88 -15.16
CA ALA A 288 20.96 -4.15 -13.90
C ALA A 288 20.75 -5.12 -12.73
N LEU A 289 21.65 -5.08 -11.75
CA LEU A 289 21.54 -5.88 -10.53
C LEU A 289 21.25 -4.96 -9.35
N ASP A 290 20.10 -5.19 -8.71
CA ASP A 290 19.73 -4.52 -7.48
C ASP A 290 20.58 -5.03 -6.30
N VAL A 291 21.19 -4.09 -5.61
CA VAL A 291 21.77 -4.28 -4.29
C VAL A 291 20.77 -3.71 -3.29
N ILE A 292 20.36 -4.54 -2.34
CA ILE A 292 19.35 -4.21 -1.34
C ILE A 292 20.04 -3.88 -0.02
N ARG A 293 19.59 -2.78 0.57
CA ARG A 293 19.88 -2.36 1.93
C ARG A 293 18.60 -2.54 2.77
N SER A 294 18.58 -3.58 3.61
CA SER A 294 17.43 -3.98 4.42
C SER A 294 17.70 -3.82 5.92
N SER A 295 16.68 -3.91 6.76
CA SER A 295 16.83 -3.83 8.23
C SER A 295 17.54 -2.54 8.72
N GLY A 296 17.31 -1.44 8.00
CA GLY A 296 17.84 -0.11 8.30
C GLY A 296 18.33 0.66 7.08
N THR A 297 18.15 1.98 7.05
CA THR A 297 18.57 2.86 5.94
C THR A 297 19.41 4.06 6.39
N ASP A 298 19.87 4.05 7.64
CA ASP A 298 20.38 5.26 8.29
C ASP A 298 21.86 5.49 7.97
N GLY A 299 22.20 6.72 7.61
CA GLY A 299 23.54 7.12 7.20
C GLY A 299 23.92 6.65 5.79
N THR A 300 25.01 7.22 5.28
CA THR A 300 25.60 6.83 3.99
C THR A 300 26.47 5.59 4.14
N ILE A 301 26.28 4.59 3.28
CA ILE A 301 27.13 3.38 3.21
C ILE A 301 27.70 3.21 1.80
N THR A 302 28.77 2.43 1.68
CA THR A 302 29.34 2.04 0.38
C THR A 302 29.63 0.55 0.34
N VAL A 303 29.53 -0.06 -0.84
CA VAL A 303 29.88 -1.47 -1.09
C VAL A 303 30.63 -1.59 -2.42
N ASP A 304 31.72 -2.35 -2.46
CA ASP A 304 32.47 -2.60 -3.69
C ASP A 304 31.83 -3.73 -4.50
N TYR A 305 31.93 -3.67 -5.83
CA TYR A 305 31.46 -4.72 -6.72
C TYR A 305 32.42 -5.00 -7.89
N ALA A 306 32.38 -6.23 -8.40
CA ALA A 306 33.16 -6.67 -9.56
C ALA A 306 32.49 -7.83 -10.30
N THR A 307 32.81 -7.96 -11.59
CA THR A 307 32.40 -9.07 -12.48
C THR A 307 33.52 -10.11 -12.64
N PHE A 308 33.14 -11.37 -12.89
CA PHE A 308 34.07 -12.49 -13.12
C PHE A 308 33.50 -13.43 -14.20
N GLU A 309 34.33 -13.74 -15.20
CA GLU A 309 34.05 -14.69 -16.29
C GLU A 309 33.58 -16.07 -15.78
N ASN A 310 32.65 -16.70 -16.50
CA ASN A 310 32.31 -18.12 -16.33
C ASN A 310 32.18 -18.83 -17.70
N SER A 311 30.97 -19.13 -18.21
CA SER A 311 30.83 -19.61 -19.59
C SER A 311 30.77 -18.46 -20.60
N ALA A 312 30.20 -17.32 -20.21
CA ALA A 312 30.27 -16.07 -20.96
C ALA A 312 31.66 -15.45 -20.78
N ALA A 313 32.30 -15.14 -21.90
CA ALA A 313 33.62 -14.55 -22.06
C ALA A 313 33.64 -13.01 -22.01
N GLU A 314 34.58 -12.47 -21.24
CA GLU A 314 34.77 -11.02 -21.11
C GLU A 314 35.12 -10.34 -22.44
N GLY A 315 34.33 -9.34 -22.82
CA GLY A 315 34.51 -8.55 -24.05
C GLY A 315 34.03 -9.23 -25.32
N ILE A 316 33.40 -10.40 -25.21
CA ILE A 316 32.62 -11.03 -26.29
C ILE A 316 31.13 -10.89 -25.94
N ASP A 317 30.71 -11.40 -24.76
CA ASP A 317 29.28 -11.49 -24.40
C ASP A 317 28.87 -10.41 -23.37
N TYR A 318 29.83 -9.86 -22.63
CA TYR A 318 29.60 -8.72 -21.74
C TYR A 318 30.84 -7.84 -21.55
N THR A 319 30.65 -6.60 -21.10
CA THR A 319 31.76 -5.70 -20.75
C THR A 319 32.13 -5.84 -19.26
N PRO A 320 33.38 -6.23 -18.91
CA PRO A 320 33.78 -6.40 -17.51
C PRO A 320 33.72 -5.07 -16.73
N THR A 321 32.99 -5.09 -15.62
CA THR A 321 32.70 -3.91 -14.79
C THR A 321 33.13 -4.14 -13.33
N SER A 322 33.66 -3.10 -12.68
CA SER A 322 33.95 -3.07 -11.23
C SER A 322 33.90 -1.63 -10.70
N GLY A 323 33.57 -1.45 -9.42
CA GLY A 323 33.44 -0.13 -8.81
C GLY A 323 32.99 -0.15 -7.36
N THR A 324 32.62 1.02 -6.83
CA THR A 324 32.02 1.18 -5.51
C THR A 324 30.63 1.78 -5.68
N LEU A 325 29.62 1.11 -5.12
CA LEU A 325 28.23 1.54 -5.08
C LEU A 325 27.97 2.28 -3.77
N THR A 326 27.36 3.45 -3.84
CA THR A 326 27.06 4.30 -2.67
C THR A 326 25.56 4.34 -2.43
N PHE A 327 25.15 4.09 -1.19
CA PHE A 327 23.80 4.34 -0.73
C PHE A 327 23.82 5.62 0.10
N VAL A 328 23.01 6.60 -0.27
CA VAL A 328 22.78 7.78 0.56
C VAL A 328 21.87 7.43 1.74
N ASP A 329 21.77 8.35 2.71
CA ASP A 329 20.84 8.22 3.83
C ASP A 329 19.40 8.03 3.34
N GLY A 330 18.66 7.09 3.94
CA GLY A 330 17.30 6.71 3.53
C GLY A 330 17.21 5.86 2.25
N GLN A 331 18.30 5.61 1.52
CA GLN A 331 18.27 4.81 0.31
C GLN A 331 18.31 3.31 0.63
N SER A 332 17.31 2.56 0.15
CA SER A 332 17.19 1.12 0.37
C SER A 332 17.64 0.26 -0.82
N VAL A 333 17.75 0.83 -2.03
CA VAL A 333 18.15 0.10 -3.25
C VAL A 333 19.12 0.93 -4.10
N ALA A 334 20.16 0.27 -4.63
CA ALA A 334 21.08 0.85 -5.61
C ALA A 334 21.47 -0.20 -6.66
N GLN A 335 21.79 0.22 -7.87
CA GLN A 335 21.99 -0.68 -9.01
C GLN A 335 23.43 -0.77 -9.51
N ILE A 336 23.86 -1.99 -9.83
CA ILE A 336 25.05 -2.27 -10.61
C ILE A 336 24.61 -2.48 -12.07
N GLN A 337 25.14 -1.68 -13.01
CA GLN A 337 24.83 -1.81 -14.44
C GLN A 337 26.02 -2.41 -15.19
N ILE A 338 25.76 -3.46 -15.97
CA ILE A 338 26.79 -4.20 -16.72
C ILE A 338 26.34 -4.27 -18.17
N PRO A 339 27.11 -3.76 -19.14
CA PRO A 339 26.76 -3.84 -20.55
C PRO A 339 26.81 -5.28 -21.07
N ILE A 340 25.74 -5.71 -21.73
CA ILE A 340 25.65 -6.97 -22.49
C ILE A 340 25.98 -6.68 -23.95
N LEU A 341 26.64 -7.62 -24.61
CA LEU A 341 27.07 -7.51 -26.00
C LEU A 341 26.26 -8.51 -26.83
N ASP A 342 25.68 -8.01 -27.92
CA ASP A 342 24.73 -8.68 -28.81
C ASP A 342 25.40 -9.01 -30.15
N ASP A 343 25.26 -10.23 -30.65
CA ASP A 343 25.73 -10.65 -31.96
C ASP A 343 24.67 -11.27 -32.90
N ASP A 344 25.04 -12.12 -33.88
CA ASP A 344 24.09 -12.72 -34.86
C ASP A 344 24.22 -14.26 -34.87
N LEU A 345 24.84 -14.86 -33.86
CA LEU A 345 25.14 -16.28 -33.78
C LEU A 345 24.25 -16.95 -32.76
N ALA A 346 23.49 -17.96 -33.18
CA ALA A 346 22.78 -18.83 -32.25
C ALA A 346 23.72 -19.57 -31.30
N GLU A 347 23.70 -19.17 -30.04
CA GLU A 347 24.46 -19.73 -28.93
C GLU A 347 23.55 -20.41 -27.90
N THR A 348 24.17 -21.08 -26.92
CA THR A 348 23.43 -21.65 -25.78
C THR A 348 23.60 -20.71 -24.61
N ALA A 349 22.58 -20.56 -23.75
CA ALA A 349 22.65 -19.66 -22.60
C ALA A 349 23.98 -19.75 -21.81
N GLU A 350 24.67 -18.61 -21.72
CA GLU A 350 25.99 -18.48 -21.11
C GLU A 350 25.93 -17.69 -19.80
N GLN A 351 26.96 -17.77 -18.96
CA GLN A 351 26.91 -17.24 -17.59
C GLN A 351 28.17 -16.46 -17.21
N PHE A 352 28.02 -15.41 -16.41
CA PHE A 352 29.10 -14.75 -15.68
C PHE A 352 28.66 -14.43 -14.23
N ASN A 353 29.61 -14.06 -13.36
CA ASN A 353 29.31 -13.78 -11.95
C ASN A 353 29.53 -12.31 -11.59
N VAL A 354 28.70 -11.78 -10.69
CA VAL A 354 28.85 -10.46 -10.06
C VAL A 354 28.99 -10.64 -8.56
N THR A 355 29.99 -10.04 -7.93
CA THR A 355 30.19 -10.11 -6.47
C THR A 355 30.15 -8.73 -5.83
N ILE A 356 29.62 -8.67 -4.61
CA ILE A 356 29.69 -7.49 -3.73
C ILE A 356 30.52 -7.79 -2.47
N ASP A 357 31.37 -6.85 -2.04
CA ASP A 357 32.20 -6.97 -0.83
C ASP A 357 32.58 -5.59 -0.23
N ASN A 358 33.34 -5.56 0.87
CA ASN A 358 33.87 -4.34 1.51
C ASN A 358 32.82 -3.28 1.87
N VAL A 359 31.79 -3.64 2.65
CA VAL A 359 30.81 -2.66 3.14
C VAL A 359 31.45 -1.71 4.16
N VAL A 360 31.27 -0.40 3.96
CA VAL A 360 31.73 0.68 4.84
C VAL A 360 30.54 1.56 5.23
N GLY A 361 30.54 2.13 6.44
CA GLY A 361 29.46 2.99 6.95
C GLY A 361 28.54 2.33 7.98
N GLY A 362 28.93 1.17 8.51
CA GLY A 362 28.25 0.51 9.64
C GLY A 362 27.21 -0.54 9.25
N ALA A 363 26.88 -0.68 7.97
CA ALA A 363 26.00 -1.74 7.49
C ALA A 363 26.68 -3.12 7.53
N THR A 364 25.88 -4.17 7.68
CA THR A 364 26.37 -5.56 7.67
C THR A 364 26.21 -6.17 6.29
N LEU A 365 27.25 -6.78 5.72
CA LEU A 365 27.13 -7.51 4.45
C LEU A 365 26.62 -8.94 4.70
N LEU A 366 25.50 -9.34 4.11
CA LEU A 366 24.97 -10.72 4.18
C LEU A 366 24.87 -11.35 2.79
N ALA A 367 24.47 -12.63 2.75
CA ALA A 367 24.20 -13.35 1.52
C ALA A 367 22.82 -12.93 0.95
N PRO A 368 22.65 -12.94 -0.38
CA PRO A 368 23.65 -13.33 -1.39
C PRO A 368 24.68 -12.24 -1.65
N ARG A 369 25.95 -12.65 -1.75
CA ARG A 369 27.11 -11.78 -2.09
C ARG A 369 27.62 -11.99 -3.52
N THR A 370 27.06 -12.99 -4.20
CA THR A 370 27.39 -13.35 -5.57
C THR A 370 26.09 -13.62 -6.31
N ALA A 371 25.93 -13.01 -7.48
CA ALA A 371 24.88 -13.30 -8.43
C ALA A 371 25.49 -13.94 -9.68
N THR A 372 24.87 -15.01 -10.17
CA THR A 372 25.16 -15.60 -11.47
C THR A 372 24.22 -14.94 -12.48
N VAL A 373 24.76 -14.24 -13.47
CA VAL A 373 23.98 -13.70 -14.59
C VAL A 373 24.02 -14.72 -15.72
N THR A 374 22.86 -15.10 -16.24
CA THR A 374 22.68 -15.94 -17.43
C THR A 374 22.25 -15.07 -18.59
N ILE A 375 23.02 -15.05 -19.66
CA ILE A 375 22.67 -14.38 -20.92
C ILE A 375 21.88 -15.40 -21.76
N VAL A 376 20.69 -15.01 -22.20
CA VAL A 376 19.83 -15.79 -23.10
C VAL A 376 19.98 -15.19 -24.50
N ASP A 377 20.46 -16.03 -25.39
CA ASP A 377 20.59 -15.79 -26.82
C ASP A 377 19.20 -15.60 -27.46
N ASP A 378 19.04 -14.60 -28.32
CA ASP A 378 17.77 -14.34 -29.02
C ASP A 378 17.67 -15.02 -30.41
N GLU A 379 18.74 -15.68 -30.87
CA GLU A 379 18.76 -16.47 -32.10
C GLU A 379 18.22 -17.90 -31.94
N VAL A 380 16.89 -18.06 -32.00
CA VAL A 380 16.26 -19.41 -32.04
C VAL A 380 16.04 -19.92 -33.47
N SER A 381 16.48 -21.14 -33.77
CA SER A 381 16.13 -21.82 -35.04
C SER A 381 14.73 -22.45 -34.99
N LEU A 382 13.71 -21.70 -35.43
CA LEU A 382 12.30 -22.12 -35.46
C LEU A 382 11.83 -22.65 -36.84
N PRO A 383 10.72 -23.42 -36.91
CA PRO A 383 10.09 -23.85 -38.15
C PRO A 383 9.75 -22.69 -39.11
N ASN A 384 10.33 -22.66 -40.30
CA ASN A 384 9.99 -21.71 -41.36
C ASN A 384 10.04 -22.36 -42.74
N TYR A 385 8.89 -22.86 -43.17
CA TYR A 385 8.66 -23.62 -44.40
C TYR A 385 7.64 -22.90 -45.28
N ASP A 386 8.11 -22.10 -46.24
CA ASP A 386 7.27 -21.54 -47.32
C ASP A 386 6.59 -22.65 -48.14
N ASP A 387 7.31 -23.76 -48.31
CA ASP A 387 6.88 -25.08 -48.78
C ASP A 387 7.76 -26.16 -48.11
N PHE A 388 7.54 -27.43 -48.44
CA PHE A 388 8.31 -28.56 -47.91
C PHE A 388 9.31 -29.14 -48.93
N ALA A 389 9.87 -28.32 -49.82
CA ALA A 389 10.99 -28.73 -50.68
C ALA A 389 12.28 -28.97 -49.87
N ASP A 390 12.46 -28.20 -48.80
CA ASP A 390 13.43 -28.45 -47.73
C ASP A 390 12.68 -28.93 -46.48
N THR A 391 13.21 -29.95 -45.82
CA THR A 391 12.64 -30.54 -44.60
C THR A 391 13.70 -30.64 -43.51
N THR A 392 14.73 -29.82 -43.58
CA THR A 392 15.80 -29.76 -42.57
C THR A 392 15.20 -29.47 -41.21
N GLY A 393 15.47 -30.31 -40.22
CA GLY A 393 14.90 -30.18 -38.88
C GLY A 393 13.50 -30.79 -38.72
N LEU A 394 12.95 -31.50 -39.73
CA LEU A 394 11.64 -32.16 -39.63
C LEU A 394 11.76 -33.69 -39.60
N SER A 395 11.25 -34.30 -38.53
CA SER A 395 11.11 -35.74 -38.39
C SER A 395 9.77 -36.19 -38.99
N ILE A 396 9.80 -36.97 -40.08
CA ILE A 396 8.63 -37.46 -40.80
C ILE A 396 8.39 -38.94 -40.48
N ASN A 397 7.22 -39.26 -39.90
CA ASN A 397 6.94 -40.58 -39.31
C ASN A 397 5.72 -41.29 -39.93
N GLY A 398 5.70 -42.62 -39.81
CA GLY A 398 4.56 -43.44 -40.23
C GLY A 398 4.31 -43.42 -41.73
N ASP A 399 3.07 -43.10 -42.12
CA ASP A 399 2.65 -42.97 -43.52
C ASP A 399 2.89 -41.56 -44.11
N ALA A 400 3.46 -40.64 -43.32
CA ALA A 400 3.78 -39.29 -43.76
C ALA A 400 4.90 -39.29 -44.81
N ALA A 401 4.81 -38.40 -45.79
CA ALA A 401 5.80 -38.25 -46.85
C ALA A 401 5.71 -36.89 -47.54
N ILE A 402 6.80 -36.41 -48.11
CA ILE A 402 6.79 -35.24 -48.99
C ILE A 402 6.29 -35.62 -50.38
N ASN A 403 5.38 -34.82 -50.93
CA ASN A 403 4.86 -35.00 -52.27
C ASN A 403 4.59 -33.66 -52.95
N SER A 404 5.31 -33.39 -54.04
CA SER A 404 5.17 -32.14 -54.82
C SER A 404 5.31 -30.90 -53.91
N ASP A 405 6.36 -30.91 -53.09
CA ASP A 405 6.72 -29.84 -52.15
C ASP A 405 5.66 -29.58 -51.04
N GLU A 406 4.68 -30.48 -50.86
CA GLU A 406 3.74 -30.49 -49.74
C GLU A 406 4.05 -31.65 -48.78
N LEU A 407 3.90 -31.41 -47.46
CA LEU A 407 3.94 -32.46 -46.45
C LEU A 407 2.60 -33.20 -46.45
N ARG A 408 2.59 -34.48 -46.83
CA ARG A 408 1.39 -35.34 -46.79
C ARG A 408 1.44 -36.25 -45.56
N LEU A 409 0.54 -36.04 -44.60
CA LEU A 409 0.43 -36.83 -43.37
C LEU A 409 -0.14 -38.22 -43.62
N THR A 410 -1.20 -38.34 -44.44
CA THR A 410 -1.72 -39.65 -44.87
C THR A 410 -2.18 -39.66 -46.33
N PRO A 411 -2.08 -40.80 -47.03
CA PRO A 411 -2.71 -40.99 -48.34
C PRO A 411 -4.19 -41.41 -48.22
N ALA A 412 -4.94 -41.32 -49.33
CA ALA A 412 -6.33 -41.79 -49.45
C ALA A 412 -6.41 -43.34 -49.50
N THR A 413 -5.92 -43.99 -48.45
CA THR A 413 -6.00 -45.43 -48.22
C THR A 413 -6.42 -45.65 -46.77
N ASN A 414 -7.15 -46.72 -46.49
CA ASN A 414 -7.64 -47.01 -45.14
C ASN A 414 -6.50 -47.37 -44.17
N TRP A 415 -6.75 -47.12 -42.88
CA TRP A 415 -5.91 -47.58 -41.75
C TRP A 415 -4.48 -47.05 -41.79
N LYS A 416 -4.32 -45.75 -42.05
CA LYS A 416 -3.03 -45.06 -42.03
C LYS A 416 -2.93 -44.11 -40.84
N ALA A 417 -1.70 -43.88 -40.41
CA ALA A 417 -1.35 -42.84 -39.45
C ALA A 417 0.01 -42.27 -39.86
N GLY A 418 0.15 -40.96 -39.81
CA GLY A 418 1.42 -40.28 -40.05
C GLY A 418 1.53 -39.05 -39.16
N SER A 419 2.75 -38.70 -38.83
CA SER A 419 3.06 -37.46 -38.11
C SER A 419 4.30 -36.81 -38.70
N ALA A 420 4.45 -35.51 -38.47
CA ALA A 420 5.70 -34.81 -38.69
C ALA A 420 5.90 -33.79 -37.57
N PHE A 421 7.05 -33.87 -36.89
CA PHE A 421 7.41 -32.96 -35.79
C PHE A 421 8.74 -32.29 -36.08
N TYR A 422 8.89 -31.04 -35.64
CA TYR A 422 10.18 -30.39 -35.63
C TYR A 422 11.12 -31.12 -34.66
N GLU A 423 12.38 -31.30 -35.05
CA GLU A 423 13.35 -32.14 -34.31
C GLU A 423 13.83 -31.48 -33.02
N THR A 424 13.75 -30.15 -32.93
CA THR A 424 14.09 -29.37 -31.75
C THR A 424 12.80 -28.94 -31.05
N PRO A 425 12.63 -29.17 -29.73
CA PRO A 425 11.48 -28.65 -29.01
C PRO A 425 11.56 -27.12 -28.90
N ILE A 426 10.40 -26.45 -28.90
CA ILE A 426 10.29 -25.03 -28.58
C ILE A 426 10.36 -24.85 -27.06
N ASP A 427 10.89 -23.70 -26.62
CA ASP A 427 10.93 -23.33 -25.20
C ASP A 427 9.56 -22.75 -24.79
N LEU A 428 9.07 -23.19 -23.64
CA LEU A 428 7.82 -22.71 -23.01
C LEU A 428 8.08 -22.24 -21.56
N SER A 429 9.33 -22.15 -21.13
CA SER A 429 9.67 -21.62 -19.81
C SER A 429 9.36 -20.13 -19.68
N ASN A 430 9.04 -19.68 -18.46
CA ASN A 430 8.76 -18.28 -18.13
C ASN A 430 7.66 -17.67 -19.02
N ASP A 431 6.47 -18.29 -19.04
CA ASP A 431 5.32 -17.81 -19.81
C ASP A 431 5.58 -17.75 -21.34
N GLY A 432 6.35 -18.73 -21.83
CA GLY A 432 6.76 -18.82 -23.22
C GLY A 432 5.58 -18.83 -24.19
N SER A 433 5.53 -17.80 -25.05
CA SER A 433 4.46 -17.61 -26.03
C SER A 433 4.87 -18.09 -27.42
N PHE A 434 3.89 -18.41 -28.27
CA PHE A 434 4.18 -18.69 -29.67
C PHE A 434 2.99 -18.42 -30.60
N ARG A 435 3.31 -18.23 -31.87
CA ARG A 435 2.35 -18.27 -32.98
C ARG A 435 2.77 -19.33 -33.97
N SER A 436 1.86 -20.24 -34.30
CA SER A 436 2.01 -21.20 -35.39
C SER A 436 1.05 -20.87 -36.52
N GLU A 437 1.58 -20.54 -37.69
CA GLU A 437 0.82 -20.27 -38.91
C GLU A 437 1.04 -21.41 -39.91
N PHE A 438 -0.04 -22.02 -40.41
CA PHE A 438 0.07 -23.05 -41.43
C PHE A 438 -1.08 -23.09 -42.42
N GLY A 439 -0.76 -23.50 -43.65
CA GLY A 439 -1.74 -23.81 -44.67
C GLY A 439 -1.96 -25.31 -44.74
N PHE A 440 -3.21 -25.77 -44.77
CA PHE A 440 -3.54 -27.19 -44.89
C PHE A 440 -4.62 -27.45 -45.93
N ARG A 441 -4.72 -28.69 -46.38
CA ARG A 441 -5.76 -29.14 -47.31
C ARG A 441 -6.09 -30.60 -47.14
N ILE A 442 -7.38 -30.89 -46.99
CA ILE A 442 -7.94 -32.24 -46.91
C ILE A 442 -8.68 -32.54 -48.22
N THR A 443 -8.38 -33.69 -48.84
CA THR A 443 -8.98 -34.09 -50.14
C THR A 443 -9.33 -35.56 -50.20
N GLY A 444 -10.39 -35.91 -50.92
CA GLY A 444 -10.88 -37.29 -51.06
C GLY A 444 -12.11 -37.54 -50.20
N GLY A 445 -12.78 -38.69 -50.37
CA GLY A 445 -14.01 -39.06 -49.62
C GLY A 445 -15.20 -38.12 -49.85
N SER A 446 -16.35 -38.63 -50.30
CA SER A 446 -17.52 -37.76 -50.58
C SER A 446 -18.24 -37.20 -49.34
N SER A 447 -17.75 -37.47 -48.12
CA SER A 447 -18.41 -37.12 -46.86
C SER A 447 -17.43 -36.88 -45.69
N GLY A 448 -16.15 -36.64 -45.97
CA GLY A 448 -15.08 -36.55 -44.96
C GLY A 448 -14.56 -37.90 -44.44
N ALA A 449 -13.52 -37.85 -43.62
CA ALA A 449 -12.87 -38.93 -42.87
C ALA A 449 -12.31 -38.38 -41.55
N ASP A 450 -11.27 -38.97 -40.96
CA ASP A 450 -10.90 -38.68 -39.57
C ASP A 450 -10.21 -37.32 -39.30
N GLY A 451 -9.59 -36.68 -40.29
CA GLY A 451 -8.98 -35.35 -40.10
C GLY A 451 -7.48 -35.33 -39.77
N LEU A 452 -6.99 -34.17 -39.32
CA LEU A 452 -5.61 -33.91 -38.90
C LEU A 452 -5.54 -33.03 -37.65
N THR A 453 -4.36 -32.94 -37.04
CA THR A 453 -4.09 -32.02 -35.93
C THR A 453 -2.86 -31.16 -36.17
N PHE A 454 -2.82 -29.98 -35.57
CA PHE A 454 -1.58 -29.37 -35.08
C PHE A 454 -1.38 -29.80 -33.63
N THR A 455 -0.20 -30.29 -33.27
CA THR A 455 0.06 -30.95 -31.99
C THR A 455 1.29 -30.34 -31.31
N ILE A 456 1.12 -30.04 -30.03
CA ILE A 456 2.14 -29.59 -29.07
C ILE A 456 2.29 -30.73 -28.06
N GLN A 457 3.47 -31.32 -27.93
CA GLN A 457 3.64 -32.54 -27.13
C GLN A 457 5.02 -32.70 -26.51
N ASN A 458 5.06 -33.40 -25.38
CA ASN A 458 6.29 -33.83 -24.73
C ASN A 458 6.24 -35.32 -24.37
N ASP A 459 5.90 -36.13 -25.38
CA ASP A 459 5.90 -37.58 -25.33
C ASP A 459 7.35 -38.10 -25.22
N PRO A 460 7.60 -39.19 -24.47
CA PRO A 460 8.93 -39.81 -24.38
C PRO A 460 9.55 -40.24 -25.72
N ALA A 461 8.75 -40.39 -26.77
CA ALA A 461 9.22 -40.65 -28.14
C ALA A 461 9.74 -39.39 -28.85
N GLY A 462 9.54 -38.19 -28.31
CA GLY A 462 10.00 -36.91 -28.88
C GLY A 462 9.50 -36.69 -30.31
N ALA A 463 10.35 -36.17 -31.19
CA ALA A 463 9.98 -35.86 -32.59
C ALA A 463 9.60 -37.08 -33.46
N VAL A 464 9.72 -38.32 -32.96
CA VAL A 464 9.27 -39.54 -33.68
C VAL A 464 7.92 -40.07 -33.17
N ALA A 465 7.23 -39.32 -32.28
CA ALA A 465 5.92 -39.68 -31.75
C ALA A 465 4.87 -39.86 -32.85
N ILE A 466 4.02 -40.88 -32.72
CA ILE A 466 2.92 -41.16 -33.63
C ILE A 466 1.78 -41.85 -32.90
N GLY A 467 0.59 -41.27 -32.95
CA GLY A 467 -0.61 -41.81 -32.32
C GLY A 467 -1.34 -42.84 -33.18
N ALA A 468 -2.49 -43.27 -32.68
CA ALA A 468 -3.28 -44.34 -33.29
C ALA A 468 -4.08 -43.89 -34.54
N ASN A 469 -4.44 -44.84 -35.40
CA ASN A 469 -5.15 -44.57 -36.66
C ASN A 469 -6.69 -44.45 -36.50
N ALA A 470 -7.41 -44.29 -37.62
CA ALA A 470 -8.86 -44.04 -37.66
C ALA A 470 -9.25 -42.75 -36.92
N GLY A 471 -10.40 -42.71 -36.25
CA GLY A 471 -10.94 -41.54 -35.55
C GLY A 471 -10.13 -41.06 -34.33
N GLN A 472 -8.86 -41.47 -34.25
CA GLN A 472 -7.88 -41.09 -33.25
C GLN A 472 -6.83 -40.12 -33.83
N LEU A 473 -6.99 -39.73 -35.10
CA LEU A 473 -6.25 -38.68 -35.81
C LEU A 473 -4.72 -38.81 -35.90
N GLY A 474 -4.17 -39.99 -35.58
CA GLY A 474 -2.72 -40.13 -35.44
C GLY A 474 -2.19 -39.41 -34.20
N TYR A 475 -3.09 -39.00 -33.30
CA TYR A 475 -2.85 -38.21 -32.10
C TYR A 475 -3.00 -39.06 -30.83
N ASP A 476 -4.11 -39.79 -30.64
CA ASP A 476 -4.31 -40.56 -29.39
C ASP A 476 -3.12 -41.49 -29.13
N GLY A 477 -2.58 -41.42 -27.91
CA GLY A 477 -1.43 -42.19 -27.49
C GLY A 477 -0.10 -41.44 -27.56
N ILE A 478 -0.09 -40.21 -28.08
CA ILE A 478 0.95 -39.22 -27.79
C ILE A 478 0.61 -38.63 -26.42
N ALA A 479 1.52 -38.75 -25.45
CA ALA A 479 1.31 -38.32 -24.07
C ALA A 479 1.80 -36.88 -23.84
N ASN A 480 1.27 -36.23 -22.80
CA ASN A 480 1.61 -34.86 -22.38
C ASN A 480 1.44 -33.91 -23.56
N SER A 481 0.20 -33.78 -24.04
CA SER A 481 -0.04 -33.07 -25.29
C SER A 481 -1.33 -32.28 -25.35
N ILE A 482 -1.27 -31.19 -26.09
CA ILE A 482 -2.43 -30.43 -26.59
C ILE A 482 -2.44 -30.53 -28.11
N ALA A 483 -3.62 -30.67 -28.70
CA ALA A 483 -3.79 -30.63 -30.13
C ALA A 483 -4.96 -29.76 -30.55
N VAL A 484 -4.78 -29.03 -31.65
CA VAL A 484 -5.84 -28.39 -32.40
C VAL A 484 -6.26 -29.34 -33.51
N GLU A 485 -7.44 -29.94 -33.34
CA GLU A 485 -8.07 -30.90 -34.23
C GLU A 485 -8.86 -30.22 -35.34
N PHE A 486 -8.72 -30.72 -36.56
CA PHE A 486 -9.53 -30.36 -37.73
C PHE A 486 -10.22 -31.63 -38.25
N ASP A 487 -11.41 -31.91 -37.74
CA ASP A 487 -12.13 -33.16 -37.99
C ASP A 487 -13.21 -33.00 -39.06
N THR A 488 -13.31 -34.03 -39.91
CA THR A 488 -14.23 -34.10 -41.04
C THR A 488 -15.21 -35.27 -40.93
N TRP A 489 -15.28 -35.96 -39.79
CA TRP A 489 -16.14 -37.14 -39.63
C TRP A 489 -16.79 -37.30 -38.26
N LYS A 490 -18.14 -37.30 -38.26
CA LYS A 490 -18.94 -37.41 -37.04
C LYS A 490 -18.75 -38.70 -36.24
N ASN A 491 -17.93 -38.65 -35.20
CA ASN A 491 -17.69 -39.74 -34.23
C ASN A 491 -18.69 -39.69 -33.05
N SER A 492 -19.76 -40.49 -33.10
CA SER A 492 -20.77 -40.54 -32.02
C SER A 492 -20.18 -41.08 -30.70
N PRO A 493 -20.50 -40.51 -29.50
CA PRO A 493 -21.39 -39.39 -29.20
C PRO A 493 -20.72 -38.03 -28.91
N PHE A 494 -19.38 -37.93 -28.87
CA PHE A 494 -18.65 -36.74 -28.41
C PHE A 494 -18.47 -35.67 -29.50
N ASP A 495 -18.58 -36.08 -30.76
CA ASP A 495 -18.43 -35.20 -31.89
C ASP A 495 -19.75 -34.47 -32.24
N ILE A 496 -19.69 -33.14 -32.23
CA ILE A 496 -20.82 -32.27 -32.54
C ILE A 496 -21.17 -32.27 -34.04
N SER A 497 -20.20 -32.41 -34.94
CA SER A 497 -20.40 -32.33 -36.39
C SER A 497 -19.26 -32.95 -37.21
N ASN A 498 -19.55 -33.43 -38.41
CA ASN A 498 -18.52 -33.91 -39.35
C ASN A 498 -17.72 -32.77 -40.03
N ASN A 499 -17.59 -31.62 -39.37
CA ASN A 499 -16.90 -30.42 -39.86
C ASN A 499 -16.63 -29.47 -38.67
N HIS A 500 -15.75 -29.87 -37.75
CA HIS A 500 -15.51 -29.14 -36.52
C HIS A 500 -14.01 -28.91 -36.27
N VAL A 501 -13.72 -27.92 -35.43
CA VAL A 501 -12.39 -27.67 -34.88
C VAL A 501 -12.46 -27.81 -33.37
N SER A 502 -11.45 -28.45 -32.76
CA SER A 502 -11.43 -28.72 -31.32
C SER A 502 -10.04 -28.48 -30.73
N ILE A 503 -9.96 -28.06 -29.48
CA ILE A 503 -8.74 -28.09 -28.67
C ILE A 503 -8.88 -29.28 -27.73
N VAL A 504 -7.96 -30.24 -27.83
CA VAL A 504 -8.05 -31.53 -27.11
C VAL A 504 -6.77 -31.81 -26.32
N GLN A 505 -6.91 -32.41 -25.14
CA GLN A 505 -5.79 -32.72 -24.24
C GLN A 505 -5.57 -34.24 -24.10
N ASP A 506 -4.37 -34.71 -24.43
CA ASP A 506 -3.90 -36.12 -24.42
C ASP A 506 -4.71 -37.13 -25.27
N SER A 507 -5.97 -36.83 -25.60
CA SER A 507 -6.84 -37.65 -26.42
C SER A 507 -7.92 -36.81 -27.07
N VAL A 508 -8.33 -37.21 -28.28
CA VAL A 508 -9.45 -36.61 -29.03
C VAL A 508 -10.79 -36.65 -28.26
N GLN A 509 -10.87 -37.46 -27.19
CA GLN A 509 -12.07 -37.55 -26.34
C GLN A 509 -12.13 -36.47 -25.25
N ASN A 510 -11.02 -35.78 -24.98
CA ASN A 510 -10.89 -34.80 -23.90
C ASN A 510 -10.85 -33.38 -24.50
N ALA A 511 -11.97 -32.94 -25.07
CA ALA A 511 -12.08 -31.60 -25.64
C ALA A 511 -12.19 -30.53 -24.55
N LEU A 512 -11.33 -29.51 -24.63
CA LEU A 512 -11.37 -28.28 -23.82
C LEU A 512 -12.36 -27.28 -24.42
N LYS A 513 -12.34 -27.10 -25.75
CA LYS A 513 -13.31 -26.27 -26.50
C LYS A 513 -13.51 -26.86 -27.90
N THR A 514 -14.74 -26.82 -28.40
CA THR A 514 -15.09 -27.31 -29.74
C THR A 514 -16.04 -26.34 -30.43
N THR A 515 -15.84 -26.09 -31.72
CA THR A 515 -16.73 -25.28 -32.56
C THR A 515 -16.96 -25.92 -33.92
N VAL A 516 -18.08 -25.61 -34.57
CA VAL A 516 -18.31 -26.00 -35.97
C VAL A 516 -17.51 -25.08 -36.87
N ALA A 517 -16.75 -25.62 -37.82
CA ALA A 517 -15.96 -24.82 -38.73
C ALA A 517 -16.87 -24.07 -39.73
N ASP A 518 -16.61 -22.78 -39.95
CA ASP A 518 -17.31 -21.96 -40.94
C ASP A 518 -17.02 -22.37 -42.39
N PHE A 519 -15.90 -23.07 -42.60
CA PHE A 519 -15.46 -23.58 -43.90
C PHE A 519 -15.66 -25.10 -43.98
N ASP A 520 -15.93 -25.62 -45.17
CA ASP A 520 -15.89 -27.05 -45.43
C ASP A 520 -14.43 -27.54 -45.41
N LEU A 521 -14.03 -28.15 -44.30
CA LEU A 521 -12.66 -28.63 -44.06
C LEU A 521 -12.25 -29.71 -45.09
N ASN A 522 -13.21 -30.45 -45.67
CA ASN A 522 -12.98 -31.45 -46.71
C ASN A 522 -13.26 -30.92 -48.14
N GLY A 523 -13.40 -29.60 -48.31
CA GLY A 523 -13.73 -28.96 -49.59
C GLY A 523 -12.63 -29.07 -50.66
N GLY A 524 -11.41 -29.42 -50.28
CA GLY A 524 -10.28 -29.65 -51.18
C GLY A 524 -9.56 -28.39 -51.68
N SER A 525 -10.01 -27.20 -51.28
CA SER A 525 -9.22 -25.97 -51.39
C SER A 525 -8.25 -25.85 -50.20
N PRO A 526 -7.12 -25.14 -50.33
CA PRO A 526 -6.30 -24.74 -49.19
C PRO A 526 -7.11 -23.90 -48.18
N LEU A 527 -6.89 -24.17 -46.89
CA LEU A 527 -7.31 -23.35 -45.76
C LEU A 527 -6.07 -22.97 -44.95
N TYR A 528 -6.17 -21.90 -44.18
CA TYR A 528 -5.08 -21.34 -43.39
C TYR A 528 -5.52 -21.22 -41.94
N ALA A 529 -4.66 -21.63 -41.02
CA ALA A 529 -4.90 -21.56 -39.60
C ALA A 529 -3.75 -20.86 -38.87
N TRP A 530 -4.11 -20.17 -37.80
CA TRP A 530 -3.17 -19.62 -36.83
C TRP A 530 -3.54 -20.21 -35.47
N VAL A 531 -2.54 -20.72 -34.77
CA VAL A 531 -2.63 -21.15 -33.38
C VAL A 531 -1.72 -20.23 -32.59
N ASP A 532 -2.33 -19.33 -31.85
CA ASP A 532 -1.66 -18.34 -31.02
C ASP A 532 -1.80 -18.79 -29.57
N TYR A 533 -0.67 -18.88 -28.85
CA TYR A 533 -0.66 -19.10 -27.41
C TYR A 533 0.07 -17.95 -26.73
N ASN A 534 -0.62 -17.31 -25.79
CA ASN A 534 -0.08 -16.32 -24.90
C ASN A 534 0.21 -17.00 -23.56
N GLY A 535 1.50 -17.20 -23.25
CA GLY A 535 1.92 -17.87 -22.03
C GLY A 535 1.68 -17.04 -20.77
N THR A 536 1.55 -15.72 -20.88
CA THR A 536 1.27 -14.85 -19.71
C THR A 536 -0.18 -14.96 -19.24
N SER A 537 -1.12 -15.16 -20.16
CA SER A 537 -2.56 -15.30 -19.86
C SER A 537 -3.09 -16.74 -19.98
N ASP A 538 -2.22 -17.68 -20.34
CA ASP A 538 -2.55 -19.07 -20.68
C ASP A 538 -3.60 -19.22 -21.79
N VAL A 539 -3.81 -18.21 -22.63
CA VAL A 539 -4.84 -18.27 -23.68
C VAL A 539 -4.30 -18.92 -24.95
N LEU A 540 -4.93 -20.03 -25.36
CA LEU A 540 -4.74 -20.65 -26.66
C LEU A 540 -5.91 -20.33 -27.60
N ALA A 541 -5.61 -19.64 -28.69
CA ALA A 541 -6.57 -19.15 -29.67
C ALA A 541 -6.33 -19.76 -31.05
N VAL A 542 -7.43 -20.12 -31.73
CA VAL A 542 -7.40 -20.74 -33.07
C VAL A 542 -8.15 -19.85 -34.05
N TYR A 543 -7.49 -19.47 -35.14
CA TYR A 543 -8.05 -18.68 -36.24
C TYR A 543 -8.10 -19.53 -37.50
N LEU A 544 -9.13 -19.33 -38.35
CA LEU A 544 -9.31 -20.10 -39.58
C LEU A 544 -9.74 -19.18 -40.73
N SER A 545 -9.13 -19.35 -41.90
CA SER A 545 -9.40 -18.53 -43.09
C SER A 545 -9.30 -19.35 -44.38
N ASP A 546 -10.04 -18.94 -45.41
CA ASP A 546 -9.87 -19.45 -46.79
C ASP A 546 -8.88 -18.60 -47.62
N GLN A 547 -8.37 -17.51 -47.05
CA GLN A 547 -7.28 -16.69 -47.57
C GLN A 547 -6.04 -16.81 -46.67
N ASN A 548 -4.85 -16.61 -47.24
CA ASN A 548 -3.60 -16.56 -46.47
C ASN A 548 -3.45 -15.21 -45.76
N GLU A 549 -4.43 -14.87 -44.92
CA GLU A 549 -4.51 -13.65 -44.13
C GLU A 549 -5.25 -13.98 -42.83
N LYS A 550 -4.63 -13.63 -41.68
CA LYS A 550 -5.16 -13.91 -40.36
C LYS A 550 -6.42 -13.08 -40.11
N PRO A 551 -7.57 -13.69 -39.78
CA PRO A 551 -8.75 -12.96 -39.34
C PRO A 551 -8.50 -12.21 -38.02
N GLU A 552 -9.20 -11.10 -37.81
CA GLU A 552 -9.16 -10.34 -36.55
C GLU A 552 -9.76 -11.13 -35.39
N LEU A 553 -10.81 -11.92 -35.65
CA LEU A 553 -11.51 -12.73 -34.67
C LEU A 553 -11.03 -14.18 -34.70
N ALA A 554 -10.72 -14.74 -33.52
CA ALA A 554 -10.43 -16.15 -33.37
C ALA A 554 -11.69 -16.98 -33.64
N ALA A 555 -11.59 -18.12 -34.30
CA ALA A 555 -12.70 -19.06 -34.44
C ALA A 555 -13.10 -19.69 -33.09
N MET A 556 -12.13 -19.82 -32.18
CA MET A 556 -12.33 -20.19 -30.77
C MET A 556 -11.08 -19.84 -29.95
N LYS A 557 -11.24 -19.72 -28.62
CA LYS A 557 -10.15 -19.63 -27.65
C LYS A 557 -10.50 -20.37 -26.37
N THR A 558 -9.50 -20.76 -25.59
CA THR A 558 -9.64 -21.35 -24.25
C THR A 558 -8.38 -21.06 -23.44
N THR A 559 -8.50 -21.06 -22.11
CA THR A 559 -7.34 -21.07 -21.21
C THR A 559 -6.79 -22.49 -21.09
N VAL A 560 -5.46 -22.62 -21.16
CA VAL A 560 -4.71 -23.86 -20.98
C VAL A 560 -3.29 -23.53 -20.51
N ASP A 561 -2.96 -23.94 -19.29
CA ASP A 561 -1.59 -23.90 -18.77
C ASP A 561 -0.76 -24.96 -19.51
N LEU A 562 -0.01 -24.55 -20.54
CA LEU A 562 0.81 -25.46 -21.32
C LEU A 562 1.98 -25.98 -20.50
N GLU A 563 2.58 -25.19 -19.62
CA GLU A 563 3.71 -25.65 -18.80
C GLU A 563 3.30 -26.83 -17.90
N THR A 564 2.10 -26.79 -17.32
CA THR A 564 1.55 -27.91 -16.54
C THR A 564 1.24 -29.14 -17.40
N VAL A 565 0.84 -28.96 -18.66
CA VAL A 565 0.45 -30.08 -19.54
C VAL A 565 1.66 -30.72 -20.23
N VAL A 566 2.55 -29.93 -20.82
CA VAL A 566 3.66 -30.40 -21.65
C VAL A 566 5.05 -30.13 -21.03
N GLY A 567 5.14 -29.33 -19.97
CA GLY A 567 6.39 -28.89 -19.36
C GLY A 567 7.01 -27.68 -20.05
N ASN A 568 8.20 -27.30 -19.60
CA ASN A 568 8.93 -26.10 -20.03
C ASN A 568 9.44 -26.15 -21.49
N GLN A 569 9.19 -27.23 -22.22
CA GLN A 569 9.53 -27.35 -23.63
C GLN A 569 8.58 -28.34 -24.32
N ALA A 570 8.34 -28.16 -25.61
CA ALA A 570 7.47 -29.05 -26.37
C ALA A 570 7.91 -29.25 -27.82
N TYR A 571 7.72 -30.47 -28.34
CA TYR A 571 7.78 -30.73 -29.77
C TYR A 571 6.47 -30.29 -30.43
N VAL A 572 6.59 -29.56 -31.52
CA VAL A 572 5.46 -29.04 -32.31
C VAL A 572 5.43 -29.64 -33.69
N GLY A 573 4.23 -29.89 -34.21
CA GLY A 573 4.08 -30.56 -35.50
C GLY A 573 2.65 -30.92 -35.81
N PHE A 574 2.47 -31.93 -36.67
CA PHE A 574 1.16 -32.33 -37.18
C PHE A 574 0.98 -33.83 -37.15
N THR A 575 -0.25 -34.29 -36.91
CA THR A 575 -0.63 -35.70 -37.08
C THR A 575 -1.84 -35.85 -37.98
N GLY A 576 -2.02 -37.03 -38.57
CA GLY A 576 -3.23 -37.36 -39.31
C GLY A 576 -3.44 -38.86 -39.43
N ALA A 577 -4.69 -39.28 -39.59
CA ALA A 577 -5.05 -40.69 -39.72
C ALA A 577 -6.12 -40.96 -40.78
N THR A 578 -6.29 -42.23 -41.11
CA THR A 578 -7.44 -42.73 -41.87
C THR A 578 -7.95 -44.04 -41.26
N GLY A 579 -9.26 -44.26 -41.36
CA GLY A 579 -9.95 -45.44 -40.86
C GLY A 579 -10.72 -46.17 -41.96
N GLY A 580 -12.00 -46.43 -41.70
CA GLY A 580 -12.91 -47.05 -42.68
C GLY A 580 -13.20 -46.15 -43.89
N ALA A 581 -13.29 -44.84 -43.65
CA ALA A 581 -13.24 -43.78 -44.65
C ALA A 581 -11.79 -43.26 -44.77
N ASN A 582 -11.47 -42.57 -45.87
CA ASN A 582 -10.11 -42.06 -46.08
C ASN A 582 -10.10 -40.71 -46.81
N ASN A 583 -9.17 -39.86 -46.39
CA ASN A 583 -8.80 -38.61 -47.01
C ASN A 583 -7.28 -38.56 -47.18
N VAL A 584 -6.81 -37.62 -48.00
CA VAL A 584 -5.42 -37.19 -48.03
C VAL A 584 -5.31 -35.92 -47.21
N HIS A 585 -4.51 -35.96 -46.15
CA HIS A 585 -4.23 -34.80 -45.28
C HIS A 585 -2.87 -34.21 -45.65
N ARG A 586 -2.81 -32.90 -45.87
CA ARG A 586 -1.58 -32.21 -46.26
C ARG A 586 -1.40 -30.88 -45.56
N ILE A 587 -0.15 -30.56 -45.25
CA ILE A 587 0.34 -29.23 -44.86
C ILE A 587 1.12 -28.67 -46.05
N ILE A 588 0.84 -27.41 -46.37
CA ILE A 588 1.31 -26.72 -47.59
C ILE A 588 2.45 -25.76 -47.25
N ARG A 589 2.36 -25.10 -46.09
CA ARG A 589 3.35 -24.18 -45.53
C ARG A 589 3.24 -24.21 -44.01
N TRP A 590 4.31 -23.89 -43.31
CA TRP A 590 4.31 -23.76 -41.85
C TRP A 590 5.37 -22.76 -41.39
N ASN A 591 4.96 -21.78 -40.61
CA ASN A 591 5.84 -20.84 -39.92
C ASN A 591 5.51 -20.87 -38.42
N LEU A 592 6.52 -20.83 -37.57
CA LEU A 592 6.38 -20.70 -36.13
C LEU A 592 7.31 -19.61 -35.61
N ASP A 593 6.77 -18.78 -34.73
CA ASP A 593 7.42 -17.59 -34.17
C ASP A 593 7.22 -17.55 -32.65
N GLN A 594 8.24 -17.06 -31.94
CA GLN A 594 8.26 -16.81 -30.49
C GLN A 594 8.75 -15.39 -30.13
N GLN A 595 9.03 -14.53 -31.11
CA GLN A 595 9.62 -13.20 -30.88
C GLN A 595 8.59 -12.11 -30.52
N ASP A 596 7.32 -12.27 -30.91
CA ASP A 596 6.21 -11.38 -30.52
C ASP A 596 5.14 -12.15 -29.73
N PRO A 597 4.85 -11.83 -28.46
CA PRO A 597 3.77 -12.48 -27.72
C PRO A 597 2.42 -12.18 -28.40
N PRO A 598 1.64 -13.20 -28.77
CA PRO A 598 0.32 -12.97 -29.32
C PRO A 598 -0.53 -12.22 -28.31
N GLN A 599 -1.06 -11.05 -28.71
CA GLN A 599 -2.10 -10.40 -27.92
C GLN A 599 -3.34 -11.28 -27.89
N ASP A 600 -4.01 -11.33 -26.73
CA ASP A 600 -5.22 -12.12 -26.59
C ASP A 600 -6.28 -11.65 -27.58
N PRO A 601 -7.00 -12.58 -28.24
CA PRO A 601 -8.00 -12.20 -29.22
C PRO A 601 -9.10 -11.39 -28.52
N PRO A 602 -9.59 -10.30 -29.15
CA PRO A 602 -10.76 -9.58 -28.64
C PRO A 602 -11.93 -10.55 -28.49
N THR A 603 -12.67 -10.36 -27.41
CA THR A 603 -13.84 -11.15 -27.01
C THR A 603 -14.87 -11.17 -28.14
N GLN A 604 -15.45 -12.34 -28.47
CA GLN A 604 -16.43 -12.41 -29.57
C GLN A 604 -17.77 -11.82 -29.13
N VAL A 605 -18.47 -11.17 -30.08
CA VAL A 605 -19.83 -10.61 -29.90
C VAL A 605 -20.89 -11.68 -29.52
N SER A 606 -20.53 -12.98 -29.55
CA SER A 606 -21.40 -14.10 -29.20
C SER A 606 -21.20 -14.69 -27.81
N ASP A 607 -20.16 -14.28 -27.07
CA ASP A 607 -19.94 -14.78 -25.70
C ASP A 607 -21.10 -14.31 -24.81
N THR A 608 -21.68 -15.24 -24.07
CA THR A 608 -22.84 -14.93 -23.21
C THR A 608 -22.34 -14.79 -21.77
N LEU A 609 -22.67 -13.67 -21.13
CA LEU A 609 -22.43 -13.52 -19.71
C LEU A 609 -23.32 -14.49 -18.92
N VAL A 610 -22.73 -15.28 -18.04
CA VAL A 610 -23.43 -16.21 -17.15
C VAL A 610 -23.02 -15.97 -15.71
N ALA A 611 -23.98 -16.01 -14.79
CA ALA A 611 -23.72 -16.00 -13.35
C ALA A 611 -23.48 -17.44 -12.86
N VAL A 612 -22.40 -17.66 -12.11
CA VAL A 612 -21.99 -18.95 -11.57
C VAL A 612 -21.83 -18.85 -10.07
N ASP A 613 -22.68 -19.57 -9.33
CA ASP A 613 -22.57 -19.68 -7.88
C ASP A 613 -21.25 -20.37 -7.48
N GLN A 614 -20.47 -19.70 -6.63
CA GLN A 614 -19.20 -20.22 -6.10
C GLN A 614 -19.41 -20.85 -4.72
N VAL A 615 -20.17 -20.19 -3.87
CA VAL A 615 -20.48 -20.63 -2.51
C VAL A 615 -21.97 -20.47 -2.27
N SER A 616 -22.59 -21.45 -1.61
CA SER A 616 -24.01 -21.44 -1.27
C SER A 616 -24.27 -21.96 0.13
N GLY A 617 -25.47 -21.68 0.66
CA GLY A 617 -25.86 -22.10 2.01
C GLY A 617 -25.44 -21.13 3.12
N LEU A 618 -25.12 -19.89 2.75
CA LEU A 618 -24.79 -18.81 3.66
C LEU A 618 -26.08 -18.24 4.29
N ILE A 619 -25.96 -17.58 5.43
CA ILE A 619 -27.04 -16.94 6.17
C ILE A 619 -26.84 -15.43 6.10
N ALA A 620 -27.58 -14.77 5.21
CA ALA A 620 -27.52 -13.32 5.01
C ALA A 620 -26.07 -12.80 4.84
N PRO A 621 -25.34 -13.27 3.82
CA PRO A 621 -23.98 -12.80 3.56
C PRO A 621 -23.98 -11.33 3.15
N THR A 622 -23.00 -10.56 3.63
CA THR A 622 -22.94 -9.10 3.46
C THR A 622 -21.73 -8.63 2.68
N ALA A 623 -20.59 -9.31 2.80
CA ALA A 623 -19.34 -8.94 2.16
C ALA A 623 -18.40 -10.13 1.98
N ILE A 624 -17.42 -9.96 1.09
CA ILE A 624 -16.33 -10.91 0.84
C ILE A 624 -15.01 -10.16 0.70
N ASP A 625 -13.91 -10.85 1.00
CA ASP A 625 -12.55 -10.44 0.67
C ASP A 625 -11.61 -11.66 0.65
N TRP A 626 -10.40 -11.55 0.09
CA TRP A 626 -9.49 -12.67 -0.11
C TRP A 626 -8.21 -12.56 0.71
N LEU A 627 -7.78 -13.68 1.27
CA LEU A 627 -6.43 -13.85 1.82
C LEU A 627 -5.42 -14.05 0.67
N PRO A 628 -4.12 -13.75 0.85
CA PRO A 628 -3.09 -13.92 -0.19
C PRO A 628 -2.99 -15.35 -0.79
N GLY A 629 -3.49 -16.37 -0.08
CA GLY A 629 -3.56 -17.76 -0.57
C GLY A 629 -4.82 -18.09 -1.39
N GLY A 630 -5.63 -17.10 -1.77
CA GLY A 630 -6.87 -17.28 -2.54
C GLY A 630 -8.09 -17.75 -1.72
N ALA A 631 -7.93 -18.00 -0.42
CA ALA A 631 -9.04 -18.30 0.46
C ALA A 631 -9.94 -17.07 0.64
N MET A 632 -11.25 -17.25 0.43
CA MET A 632 -12.23 -16.18 0.52
C MET A 632 -12.84 -16.14 1.93
N LEU A 633 -12.77 -14.98 2.56
CA LEU A 633 -13.51 -14.65 3.78
C LEU A 633 -14.91 -14.16 3.41
N ILE A 634 -15.93 -14.62 4.13
CA ILE A 634 -17.33 -14.30 3.83
C ILE A 634 -18.01 -13.80 5.10
N ALA A 635 -18.31 -12.51 5.15
CA ALA A 635 -19.04 -11.91 6.25
C ALA A 635 -20.52 -12.24 6.17
N GLN A 636 -21.12 -12.63 7.30
CA GLN A 636 -22.55 -12.82 7.46
C GLN A 636 -23.09 -11.80 8.46
N GLN A 637 -24.28 -11.25 8.16
CA GLN A 637 -24.91 -10.17 8.92
C GLN A 637 -24.93 -10.43 10.44
N GLY A 638 -25.12 -11.69 10.83
CA GLY A 638 -25.18 -12.13 12.24
C GLY A 638 -23.84 -12.11 12.99
N GLY A 639 -22.73 -11.68 12.38
CA GLY A 639 -21.43 -11.56 13.06
C GLY A 639 -20.53 -12.79 12.94
N VAL A 640 -20.72 -13.61 11.90
CA VAL A 640 -19.83 -14.74 11.59
C VAL A 640 -19.06 -14.41 10.32
N VAL A 641 -17.76 -14.71 10.30
CA VAL A 641 -16.95 -14.69 9.07
C VAL A 641 -16.59 -16.13 8.73
N ASP A 642 -17.17 -16.66 7.67
CA ASP A 642 -16.84 -17.97 7.14
C ASP A 642 -15.61 -17.92 6.24
N VAL A 643 -15.00 -19.08 6.01
CA VAL A 643 -13.88 -19.25 5.08
C VAL A 643 -14.28 -20.22 3.98
N ALA A 644 -14.01 -19.87 2.72
CA ALA A 644 -14.10 -20.77 1.59
C ALA A 644 -12.73 -20.96 0.94
N VAL A 645 -12.37 -22.21 0.66
CA VAL A 645 -11.13 -22.58 -0.05
C VAL A 645 -11.53 -23.40 -1.27
N ASP A 646 -11.11 -22.97 -2.45
CA ASP A 646 -11.48 -23.59 -3.74
C ASP A 646 -13.01 -23.76 -3.89
N GLY A 647 -13.79 -22.73 -3.50
CA GLY A 647 -15.25 -22.75 -3.51
C GLY A 647 -15.91 -23.58 -2.41
N ASN A 648 -15.14 -24.22 -1.52
CA ASN A 648 -15.68 -25.06 -0.45
C ASN A 648 -15.65 -24.35 0.91
N LEU A 649 -16.83 -24.20 1.53
CA LEU A 649 -16.95 -23.71 2.90
C LEU A 649 -16.24 -24.62 3.89
N GLN A 650 -15.43 -24.01 4.76
CA GLN A 650 -14.78 -24.68 5.87
C GLN A 650 -15.78 -24.93 7.01
N LEU A 651 -15.49 -25.94 7.83
CA LEU A 651 -16.36 -26.31 8.96
C LEU A 651 -16.31 -25.30 10.12
N GLU A 652 -15.14 -24.71 10.35
CA GLU A 652 -14.94 -23.72 11.39
C GLU A 652 -14.87 -22.33 10.73
N PRO A 653 -15.55 -21.31 11.29
CA PRO A 653 -15.46 -19.96 10.78
C PRO A 653 -14.09 -19.36 11.09
N PHE A 654 -13.71 -18.32 10.34
CA PHE A 654 -12.55 -17.49 10.65
C PHE A 654 -12.69 -16.87 12.04
N ILE A 655 -13.86 -16.30 12.32
CA ILE A 655 -14.25 -15.75 13.63
C ILE A 655 -15.78 -15.74 13.79
N ASP A 656 -16.24 -15.89 15.03
CA ASP A 656 -17.64 -15.70 15.43
C ASP A 656 -17.71 -14.63 16.53
N ILE A 657 -18.24 -13.46 16.16
CA ILE A 657 -18.49 -12.32 17.05
C ILE A 657 -20.00 -12.07 17.23
N SER A 658 -20.85 -13.06 16.92
CA SER A 658 -22.32 -12.91 16.95
C SER A 658 -22.88 -12.43 18.29
N THR A 659 -22.18 -12.72 19.40
CA THR A 659 -22.59 -12.27 20.73
C THR A 659 -22.50 -10.76 20.97
N ILE A 660 -21.77 -10.04 20.12
CA ILE A 660 -21.56 -8.59 20.22
C ILE A 660 -22.04 -7.83 18.97
N VAL A 661 -22.69 -8.50 18.03
CA VAL A 661 -23.23 -7.89 16.81
C VAL A 661 -24.75 -7.75 16.96
N ASN A 662 -25.30 -6.60 16.58
CA ASN A 662 -26.74 -6.38 16.47
C ASN A 662 -27.20 -6.67 15.03
N GLY A 663 -27.66 -7.88 14.74
CA GLY A 663 -28.11 -8.33 13.41
C GLY A 663 -29.55 -7.96 13.06
N THR A 664 -30.03 -6.78 13.48
CA THR A 664 -31.44 -6.39 13.32
C THR A 664 -31.67 -5.44 12.15
N ARG A 665 -32.54 -5.83 11.20
CA ARG A 665 -32.87 -5.02 10.01
C ARG A 665 -31.63 -4.84 9.13
N ASP A 666 -31.15 -3.61 8.96
CA ASP A 666 -30.00 -3.29 8.12
C ASP A 666 -28.71 -3.22 8.95
N ARG A 667 -28.81 -3.52 10.27
CA ARG A 667 -27.68 -3.62 11.18
C ARG A 667 -27.04 -5.01 11.11
N GLY A 668 -25.77 -5.08 11.46
CA GLY A 668 -25.04 -6.34 11.54
C GLY A 668 -23.56 -6.14 11.30
N LEU A 669 -22.86 -7.23 10.99
CA LEU A 669 -21.55 -7.19 10.35
C LEU A 669 -21.75 -6.88 8.87
N LEU A 670 -21.41 -5.66 8.46
CA LEU A 670 -21.77 -5.15 7.13
C LEU A 670 -20.62 -5.16 6.13
N ASP A 671 -19.38 -5.12 6.60
CA ASP A 671 -18.22 -5.22 5.72
C ASP A 671 -16.98 -5.77 6.44
N ILE A 672 -16.08 -6.32 5.64
CA ILE A 672 -14.76 -6.78 6.03
C ILE A 672 -13.70 -6.25 5.05
N ALA A 673 -12.46 -6.15 5.52
CA ALA A 673 -11.32 -5.90 4.66
C ALA A 673 -10.11 -6.70 5.15
N VAL A 674 -9.28 -7.17 4.23
CA VAL A 674 -7.98 -7.78 4.48
C VAL A 674 -6.90 -6.71 4.28
N HIS A 675 -5.91 -6.66 5.17
CA HIS A 675 -4.83 -5.69 5.02
C HIS A 675 -4.07 -5.91 3.70
N PRO A 676 -3.78 -4.87 2.90
CA PRO A 676 -3.12 -5.02 1.59
C PRO A 676 -1.68 -5.55 1.73
N ASP A 677 -0.97 -5.15 2.79
CA ASP A 677 0.32 -5.74 3.17
C ASP A 677 0.11 -6.81 4.25
N PHE A 678 -0.57 -7.89 3.88
CA PHE A 678 -1.02 -8.92 4.83
C PHE A 678 0.13 -9.71 5.47
N GLU A 679 1.26 -9.88 4.77
CA GLU A 679 2.40 -10.64 5.28
C GLU A 679 3.03 -9.98 6.51
N ASN A 680 3.14 -8.65 6.51
CA ASN A 680 3.67 -7.90 7.65
C ASN A 680 2.58 -7.54 8.66
N ASN A 681 1.34 -7.41 8.19
CA ASN A 681 0.18 -7.00 8.99
C ASN A 681 -0.96 -8.01 8.75
N PRO A 682 -0.93 -9.20 9.38
CA PRO A 682 -1.92 -10.25 9.15
C PRO A 682 -3.24 -9.89 9.83
N TYR A 683 -3.86 -8.79 9.43
CA TYR A 683 -5.05 -8.21 10.03
C TYR A 683 -6.25 -8.33 9.10
N VAL A 684 -7.39 -8.64 9.72
CA VAL A 684 -8.71 -8.58 9.10
C VAL A 684 -9.55 -7.56 9.88
N TYR A 685 -10.21 -6.67 9.16
CA TYR A 685 -11.00 -5.57 9.67
C TYR A 685 -12.47 -5.93 9.62
N LEU A 686 -13.22 -5.65 10.69
CA LEU A 686 -14.64 -5.98 10.80
C LEU A 686 -15.43 -4.73 11.23
N LEU A 687 -16.36 -4.28 10.37
CA LEU A 687 -17.22 -3.12 10.61
C LEU A 687 -18.66 -3.56 10.88
N PHE A 688 -19.18 -3.22 12.06
CA PHE A 688 -20.47 -3.74 12.50
C PHE A 688 -21.25 -2.82 13.44
N THR A 689 -22.55 -3.06 13.55
CA THR A 689 -23.38 -2.48 14.64
C THR A 689 -23.21 -3.28 15.92
N TYR A 690 -22.84 -2.61 17.01
CA TYR A 690 -22.41 -3.22 18.26
C TYR A 690 -23.54 -3.41 19.26
N ASP A 691 -23.66 -4.64 19.76
CA ASP A 691 -24.42 -5.00 20.97
C ASP A 691 -23.43 -5.09 22.15
N PRO A 692 -23.41 -4.12 23.08
CA PRO A 692 -22.52 -4.17 24.23
C PRO A 692 -22.99 -5.23 25.24
N PRO A 693 -22.10 -5.76 26.11
CA PRO A 693 -22.44 -6.82 27.05
C PRO A 693 -23.68 -6.56 27.92
N GLU A 694 -24.01 -5.30 28.21
CA GLU A 694 -25.16 -4.88 29.01
C GLU A 694 -26.52 -5.24 28.41
N VAL A 695 -26.58 -5.58 27.11
CA VAL A 695 -27.80 -6.13 26.50
C VAL A 695 -28.14 -7.52 27.07
N GLU A 696 -27.15 -8.23 27.60
CA GLU A 696 -27.35 -9.56 28.20
C GLU A 696 -28.32 -9.47 29.39
N GLY A 697 -29.34 -10.33 29.38
CA GLY A 697 -30.38 -10.36 30.41
C GLY A 697 -31.45 -9.26 30.28
N LYS A 698 -31.36 -8.38 29.27
CA LYS A 698 -32.45 -7.48 28.88
C LYS A 698 -33.41 -8.17 27.91
N THR A 699 -34.55 -7.53 27.62
CA THR A 699 -35.56 -8.02 26.66
C THR A 699 -36.16 -6.85 25.89
N GLY A 700 -36.79 -7.12 24.75
CA GLY A 700 -37.41 -6.07 23.92
C GLY A 700 -36.35 -5.22 23.22
N LEU A 701 -36.55 -3.89 23.18
CA LEU A 701 -35.66 -2.95 22.49
C LEU A 701 -34.20 -3.02 22.98
N ALA A 702 -34.03 -3.23 24.29
CA ALA A 702 -32.72 -3.27 24.94
C ALA A 702 -32.06 -4.66 24.96
N GLY A 703 -32.75 -5.71 24.49
CA GLY A 703 -32.20 -7.07 24.46
C GLY A 703 -31.11 -7.27 23.39
N PRO A 704 -30.43 -8.43 23.39
CA PRO A 704 -29.60 -8.86 22.25
C PRO A 704 -30.45 -8.88 20.98
N ASP A 705 -29.90 -8.40 19.87
CA ASP A 705 -30.64 -8.17 18.61
C ASP A 705 -31.93 -7.36 18.82
N GLY A 706 -31.87 -6.42 19.76
CA GLY A 706 -32.95 -5.51 20.08
C GLY A 706 -33.01 -4.35 19.08
N LYS A 707 -34.22 -3.86 18.82
CA LYS A 707 -34.49 -2.70 17.94
C LYS A 707 -34.23 -1.34 18.60
N GLY A 708 -33.66 -1.33 19.79
CA GLY A 708 -33.34 -0.08 20.48
C GLY A 708 -32.19 0.66 19.80
N ASN A 709 -31.90 1.89 20.24
CA ASN A 709 -30.72 2.63 19.78
C ASN A 709 -29.46 1.80 20.07
N ARG A 710 -28.50 1.86 19.17
CA ARG A 710 -27.20 1.18 19.24
C ARG A 710 -26.08 2.13 18.82
N ALA A 711 -24.88 1.59 18.67
CA ALA A 711 -23.73 2.29 18.13
C ALA A 711 -22.97 1.37 17.17
N GLY A 712 -22.14 1.94 16.30
CA GLY A 712 -21.24 1.19 15.42
C GLY A 712 -19.88 0.91 16.06
N ARG A 713 -19.12 -0.03 15.49
CA ARG A 713 -17.74 -0.33 15.87
C ARG A 713 -16.94 -0.86 14.68
N LEU A 714 -15.67 -0.47 14.62
CA LEU A 714 -14.66 -1.07 13.75
C LEU A 714 -13.60 -1.73 14.64
N ILE A 715 -13.33 -3.00 14.41
CA ILE A 715 -12.21 -3.72 15.02
C ILE A 715 -11.27 -4.26 13.95
N ARG A 716 -10.02 -4.51 14.32
CA ARG A 716 -9.14 -5.44 13.61
C ARG A 716 -8.86 -6.65 14.47
N VAL A 717 -8.64 -7.80 13.84
CA VAL A 717 -8.20 -9.05 14.48
C VAL A 717 -6.97 -9.58 13.75
N THR A 718 -6.14 -10.34 14.46
CA THR A 718 -4.94 -10.96 13.86
C THR A 718 -5.30 -12.35 13.32
N ALA A 719 -4.96 -12.64 12.07
CA ALA A 719 -5.06 -13.96 11.48
C ALA A 719 -3.93 -14.87 11.98
N ASP A 720 -4.26 -16.10 12.36
CA ASP A 720 -3.35 -17.05 12.97
C ASP A 720 -2.51 -17.76 11.91
N GLN A 721 -1.25 -17.34 11.77
CA GLN A 721 -0.28 -17.95 10.86
C GLN A 721 -0.11 -19.45 11.10
N SER A 722 -0.25 -19.93 12.34
CA SER A 722 -0.08 -21.36 12.65
C SER A 722 -1.22 -22.24 12.12
N GLU A 723 -2.37 -21.64 11.84
CA GLU A 723 -3.54 -22.26 11.22
C GLU A 723 -3.67 -21.85 9.73
N GLY A 724 -2.57 -21.41 9.11
CA GLY A 724 -2.55 -21.00 7.70
C GLY A 724 -3.36 -19.74 7.41
N TYR A 725 -3.52 -18.85 8.41
CA TYR A 725 -4.33 -17.63 8.36
C TYR A 725 -5.84 -17.84 8.22
N LEU A 726 -6.33 -19.09 8.23
CA LEU A 726 -7.75 -19.40 8.06
C LEU A 726 -8.59 -19.18 9.34
N LYS A 727 -7.99 -18.63 10.39
CA LYS A 727 -8.64 -18.39 11.69
C LYS A 727 -8.08 -17.15 12.35
N ALA A 728 -8.90 -16.41 13.09
CA ALA A 728 -8.43 -15.33 13.95
C ALA A 728 -7.78 -15.86 15.24
N VAL A 729 -6.72 -15.21 15.70
CA VAL A 729 -6.12 -15.42 17.02
C VAL A 729 -7.12 -14.98 18.08
N GLU A 730 -7.46 -15.86 19.02
CA GLU A 730 -8.44 -15.59 20.07
C GLU A 730 -8.02 -14.40 20.94
N GLY A 731 -8.90 -13.42 21.11
CA GLY A 731 -8.67 -12.21 21.92
C GLY A 731 -7.66 -11.22 21.31
N SER A 732 -7.39 -11.33 20.01
CA SER A 732 -6.51 -10.39 19.28
C SER A 732 -7.24 -9.14 18.78
N ASP A 733 -8.50 -8.94 19.16
CA ASP A 733 -9.29 -7.81 18.70
C ASP A 733 -8.77 -6.48 19.26
N VAL A 734 -8.65 -5.50 18.37
CA VAL A 734 -8.31 -4.11 18.69
C VAL A 734 -9.40 -3.21 18.12
N ILE A 735 -9.99 -2.38 18.98
CA ILE A 735 -10.99 -1.38 18.57
C ILE A 735 -10.26 -0.22 17.90
N LEU A 736 -10.59 0.07 16.64
CA LEU A 736 -10.03 1.20 15.89
C LEU A 736 -10.98 2.39 15.88
N LEU A 737 -12.29 2.12 15.83
CA LEU A 737 -13.34 3.14 15.96
C LEU A 737 -14.49 2.62 16.80
N GLY A 738 -15.10 3.50 17.59
CA GLY A 738 -16.22 3.14 18.45
C GLY A 738 -15.78 2.61 19.82
N ALA A 739 -14.64 3.08 20.33
CA ALA A 739 -14.20 2.83 21.70
C ALA A 739 -15.23 3.40 22.71
N ASN A 740 -15.86 4.53 22.39
CA ASN A 740 -16.92 5.12 23.20
C ASN A 740 -18.32 4.62 22.83
N SER A 741 -18.47 3.67 21.90
CA SER A 741 -19.73 2.94 21.63
C SER A 741 -20.10 2.04 22.80
N THR A 742 -20.44 2.64 23.94
CA THR A 742 -20.73 1.98 25.22
C THR A 742 -22.19 2.16 25.59
N TRP A 743 -22.69 1.29 26.47
CA TRP A 743 -24.07 1.30 26.92
C TRP A 743 -24.55 2.64 27.49
N GLU A 744 -23.68 3.40 28.16
CA GLU A 744 -24.05 4.67 28.79
C GLU A 744 -24.21 5.82 27.78
N ASN A 745 -23.67 5.66 26.55
CA ASN A 745 -23.64 6.70 25.53
C ASN A 745 -24.82 6.60 24.54
N PHE A 746 -25.74 5.66 24.73
CA PHE A 746 -26.99 5.57 23.96
C PHE A 746 -28.13 4.98 24.79
N ASN A 747 -29.38 5.33 24.46
CA ASN A 747 -30.54 4.76 25.15
C ASN A 747 -31.07 3.50 24.45
N GLY A 748 -30.58 2.33 24.85
CA GLY A 748 -31.02 1.04 24.30
C GLY A 748 -32.51 0.71 24.56
N PHE A 749 -33.22 1.45 25.42
CA PHE A 749 -34.65 1.26 25.67
C PHE A 749 -35.56 2.07 24.74
N ALA A 750 -35.00 3.02 24.00
CA ALA A 750 -35.70 3.80 22.99
C ALA A 750 -35.43 3.21 21.61
N ASN A 751 -36.37 3.36 20.67
CA ASN A 751 -36.12 3.10 19.26
C ASN A 751 -36.34 4.39 18.51
N SER A 752 -35.23 5.03 18.19
CA SER A 752 -35.21 6.34 17.59
C SER A 752 -35.43 6.36 16.08
N THR A 753 -35.70 5.23 15.45
CA THR A 753 -36.45 5.22 14.19
C THR A 753 -37.83 5.83 14.43
N ASN A 754 -38.48 5.35 15.50
CA ASN A 754 -39.76 5.66 16.14
C ASN A 754 -39.92 7.05 16.79
N ASP A 755 -38.96 7.32 17.66
CA ASP A 755 -39.11 8.14 18.86
C ASP A 755 -38.00 9.19 18.94
N PHE A 756 -38.40 10.46 18.93
CA PHE A 756 -37.51 11.62 18.84
C PHE A 756 -37.52 12.46 20.13
N GLU A 757 -38.25 12.01 21.16
CA GLU A 757 -38.29 12.70 22.46
C GLU A 757 -37.05 12.39 23.30
N GLU A 758 -36.29 11.37 22.91
CA GLU A 758 -35.06 10.95 23.55
C GLU A 758 -33.86 11.72 22.98
N PRO A 759 -32.88 12.10 23.82
CA PRO A 759 -31.66 12.75 23.36
C PRO A 759 -30.92 11.93 22.28
N PRO A 760 -30.19 12.59 21.37
CA PRO A 760 -29.37 11.90 20.39
C PRO A 760 -28.30 11.04 21.09
N ALA A 761 -28.02 9.86 20.55
CA ALA A 761 -26.90 9.05 21.02
C ALA A 761 -25.56 9.76 20.73
N GLY A 762 -24.61 9.63 21.66
CA GLY A 762 -23.26 10.17 21.46
C GLY A 762 -23.12 11.67 21.69
N GLU A 763 -24.06 12.31 22.38
CA GLU A 763 -23.98 13.72 22.79
C GLU A 763 -23.94 13.83 24.32
N ASP A 764 -23.12 14.75 24.84
CA ASP A 764 -23.10 15.08 26.26
C ASP A 764 -24.27 16.00 26.67
N GLU A 765 -24.39 16.31 27.96
CA GLU A 765 -25.47 17.18 28.49
C GLU A 765 -25.43 18.63 27.95
N LEU A 766 -24.32 19.04 27.32
CA LEU A 766 -24.12 20.36 26.72
C LEU A 766 -24.34 20.35 25.20
N GLY A 767 -24.58 19.17 24.60
CA GLY A 767 -24.74 18.99 23.16
C GLY A 767 -23.43 18.83 22.40
N ASN A 768 -22.30 18.56 23.07
CA ASN A 768 -21.05 18.24 22.37
C ASN A 768 -21.05 16.77 21.95
N TYR A 769 -20.54 16.49 20.75
CA TYR A 769 -20.35 15.13 20.28
C TYR A 769 -19.24 14.41 21.04
N LEU A 770 -19.52 13.19 21.49
CA LEU A 770 -18.54 12.34 22.16
C LEU A 770 -17.47 11.87 21.15
N GLN A 771 -16.22 11.95 21.57
CA GLN A 771 -15.09 11.43 20.83
C GLN A 771 -15.27 9.92 20.58
N ASP A 772 -14.92 9.45 19.39
CA ASP A 772 -14.90 8.05 18.99
C ASP A 772 -16.21 7.28 19.26
N PHE A 773 -17.35 7.96 19.04
CA PHE A 773 -18.68 7.36 19.08
C PHE A 773 -19.28 7.31 17.67
N ILE A 774 -19.75 6.13 17.26
CA ILE A 774 -20.44 5.93 15.98
C ILE A 774 -21.94 5.82 16.26
N PRO A 775 -22.76 6.83 15.94
CA PRO A 775 -24.17 6.80 16.27
C PRO A 775 -24.98 5.79 15.45
N SER A 776 -25.95 5.13 16.08
CA SER A 776 -26.88 4.21 15.42
C SER A 776 -28.25 4.23 16.09
N ASP A 777 -28.85 5.41 16.15
CA ASP A 777 -30.17 5.66 16.74
C ASP A 777 -31.29 4.90 16.01
N SER A 778 -31.20 4.77 14.69
CA SER A 778 -32.17 4.04 13.86
C SER A 778 -31.80 2.59 13.61
N GLU A 779 -32.79 1.78 13.24
CA GLU A 779 -32.66 0.38 12.78
C GLU A 779 -31.95 0.26 11.40
N SER A 780 -31.47 1.36 10.82
CA SER A 780 -30.82 1.45 9.50
C SER A 780 -29.76 2.56 9.47
N HIS A 781 -28.99 2.61 8.38
CA HIS A 781 -27.87 3.54 8.09
C HIS A 781 -26.86 3.67 9.24
N THR A 782 -26.45 2.54 9.81
CA THR A 782 -25.62 2.54 11.01
C THR A 782 -24.13 2.67 10.68
N VAL A 783 -23.60 1.66 10.00
CA VAL A 783 -22.25 1.64 9.42
C VAL A 783 -22.37 1.34 7.91
N GLY A 784 -21.27 1.47 7.16
CA GLY A 784 -21.26 1.21 5.72
C GLY A 784 -20.22 0.15 5.34
N SER A 785 -19.09 0.62 4.84
CA SER A 785 -18.11 -0.18 4.09
C SER A 785 -16.66 0.27 4.34
N LEU A 786 -15.73 -0.61 4.01
CA LEU A 786 -14.29 -0.47 4.14
C LEU A 786 -13.63 -0.52 2.76
N ALA A 787 -12.61 0.32 2.56
CA ALA A 787 -11.73 0.24 1.40
C ALA A 787 -10.34 0.80 1.75
N PHE A 788 -9.28 0.14 1.30
CA PHE A 788 -7.93 0.68 1.43
C PHE A 788 -7.65 1.70 0.32
N GLY A 789 -7.06 2.82 0.69
CA GLY A 789 -6.45 3.75 -0.25
C GLY A 789 -5.17 3.19 -0.84
N THR A 790 -4.73 3.76 -1.97
CA THR A 790 -3.44 3.44 -2.60
C THR A 790 -2.23 3.83 -1.72
N ASP A 791 -2.48 4.63 -0.69
CA ASP A 791 -1.54 5.03 0.35
C ASP A 791 -1.50 4.07 1.56
N GLY A 792 -2.27 2.98 1.53
CA GLY A 792 -2.37 2.00 2.61
C GLY A 792 -3.24 2.46 3.78
N MET A 793 -3.86 3.64 3.73
CA MET A 793 -4.78 4.10 4.78
C MET A 793 -6.17 3.52 4.57
N LEU A 794 -6.92 3.37 5.66
CA LEU A 794 -8.24 2.75 5.62
C LEU A 794 -9.33 3.81 5.53
N PHE A 795 -10.13 3.76 4.46
CA PHE A 795 -11.39 4.46 4.38
C PHE A 795 -12.51 3.69 5.07
N VAL A 796 -13.33 4.39 5.84
CA VAL A 796 -14.46 3.82 6.58
C VAL A 796 -15.69 4.68 6.35
N SER A 797 -16.73 4.13 5.71
CA SER A 797 -17.99 4.84 5.53
C SER A 797 -18.98 4.57 6.66
N ILE A 798 -19.63 5.63 7.14
CA ILE A 798 -20.55 5.60 8.28
C ILE A 798 -21.83 6.35 7.90
N GLY A 799 -22.98 5.72 8.13
CA GLY A 799 -24.29 6.31 7.85
C GLY A 799 -24.69 7.39 8.84
N ASP A 800 -25.79 8.07 8.53
CA ASP A 800 -26.36 9.13 9.35
C ASP A 800 -26.94 8.61 10.67
N GLY A 801 -27.16 7.30 10.79
CA GLY A 801 -27.73 6.63 11.96
C GLY A 801 -29.12 7.14 12.37
N ALA A 802 -29.77 7.95 11.53
CA ALA A 802 -31.00 8.67 11.81
C ALA A 802 -32.21 7.97 11.16
N SER A 803 -33.42 8.44 11.45
CA SER A 803 -34.63 7.78 10.96
C SER A 803 -34.71 7.78 9.43
N TYR A 804 -34.73 6.58 8.84
CA TYR A 804 -34.82 6.41 7.39
C TYR A 804 -36.19 6.79 6.78
N ASN A 805 -37.25 6.96 7.58
CA ASN A 805 -38.64 7.06 7.07
C ASN A 805 -39.38 8.36 7.37
N ARG A 806 -38.71 9.36 7.96
CA ARG A 806 -39.27 10.69 8.25
C ARG A 806 -38.16 11.68 8.54
N VAL A 807 -38.52 12.96 8.58
CA VAL A 807 -37.59 14.04 8.99
C VAL A 807 -37.16 13.80 10.44
N ASP A 808 -35.86 13.66 10.65
CA ASP A 808 -35.22 13.44 11.93
C ASP A 808 -34.23 14.58 12.21
N PRO A 809 -34.46 15.43 13.22
CA PRO A 809 -33.57 16.56 13.53
C PRO A 809 -32.11 16.14 13.75
N ARG A 810 -31.85 14.89 14.15
CA ARG A 810 -30.50 14.38 14.40
C ARG A 810 -29.69 14.18 13.13
N ALA A 811 -30.33 14.10 11.97
CA ALA A 811 -29.62 13.99 10.70
C ALA A 811 -28.72 15.21 10.42
N ASP A 812 -28.93 16.35 11.10
CA ASP A 812 -28.05 17.52 11.00
C ASP A 812 -26.59 17.23 11.39
N ARG A 813 -26.34 16.30 12.31
CA ARG A 813 -24.97 15.98 12.81
C ARG A 813 -23.98 15.60 11.71
N VAL A 814 -24.49 15.14 10.55
CA VAL A 814 -23.66 14.81 9.39
C VAL A 814 -22.92 16.02 8.81
N GLN A 815 -23.39 17.24 9.10
CA GLN A 815 -22.78 18.51 8.70
C GLN A 815 -21.72 19.01 9.69
N HIS A 816 -21.47 18.29 10.79
CA HIS A 816 -20.47 18.64 11.79
C HIS A 816 -19.27 17.70 11.72
N ALA A 817 -18.07 18.26 11.62
CA ALA A 817 -16.82 17.49 11.57
C ALA A 817 -16.52 16.75 12.90
N ASP A 818 -17.04 17.25 14.03
CA ASP A 818 -16.88 16.61 15.33
C ASP A 818 -17.79 15.40 15.55
N SER A 819 -18.66 15.06 14.59
CA SER A 819 -19.50 13.86 14.60
C SER A 819 -19.03 12.86 13.54
N LEU A 820 -18.93 11.57 13.91
CA LEU A 820 -18.57 10.50 12.97
C LEU A 820 -19.73 10.06 12.06
N SER A 821 -20.91 10.61 12.26
CA SER A 821 -22.11 10.23 11.51
C SER A 821 -22.15 10.85 10.12
N GLY A 822 -22.57 10.07 9.11
CA GLY A 822 -22.72 10.51 7.72
C GLY A 822 -21.41 10.95 7.07
N LYS A 823 -20.36 10.13 7.24
CA LYS A 823 -18.98 10.44 6.83
C LYS A 823 -18.39 9.33 5.98
N VAL A 824 -17.38 9.69 5.18
CA VAL A 824 -16.25 8.79 4.94
C VAL A 824 -15.09 9.29 5.79
N LEU A 825 -14.56 8.39 6.63
CA LEU A 825 -13.38 8.61 7.45
C LEU A 825 -12.16 8.06 6.72
N ARG A 826 -10.97 8.61 6.99
CA ARG A 826 -9.68 8.07 6.56
C ARG A 826 -8.77 7.99 7.77
N ILE A 827 -8.33 6.79 8.11
CA ILE A 827 -7.61 6.50 9.36
C ILE A 827 -6.39 5.63 9.12
N ASP A 828 -5.46 5.70 10.07
CA ASP A 828 -4.39 4.71 10.19
C ASP A 828 -5.01 3.33 10.52
N PRO A 829 -4.76 2.29 9.70
CA PRO A 829 -5.35 0.96 9.88
C PRO A 829 -4.77 0.19 11.07
N ILE A 830 -3.74 0.69 11.72
CA ILE A 830 -3.10 0.13 12.90
C ILE A 830 -3.63 0.79 14.17
N THR A 831 -3.69 2.11 14.21
CA THR A 831 -4.04 2.85 15.44
C THR A 831 -5.49 3.35 15.47
N GLY A 832 -6.11 3.55 14.32
CA GLY A 832 -7.44 4.17 14.20
C GLY A 832 -7.43 5.70 14.29
N GLU A 833 -6.24 6.30 14.24
CA GLU A 833 -6.03 7.74 14.31
C GLU A 833 -6.27 8.44 12.97
N GLY A 834 -6.58 9.73 13.03
CA GLY A 834 -6.57 10.61 11.87
C GLY A 834 -5.16 10.74 11.31
N VAL A 835 -5.06 10.86 9.99
CA VAL A 835 -3.80 10.81 9.25
C VAL A 835 -3.58 12.07 8.44
N ALA A 836 -2.30 12.38 8.17
CA ALA A 836 -1.92 13.53 7.37
C ALA A 836 -2.65 13.53 6.01
N GLY A 837 -3.05 14.73 5.58
CA GLY A 837 -3.87 14.93 4.38
C GLY A 837 -5.39 14.90 4.63
N ASN A 838 -5.83 14.56 5.84
CA ASN A 838 -7.23 14.76 6.22
C ASN A 838 -7.55 16.27 6.35
N PRO A 839 -8.72 16.72 5.87
CA PRO A 839 -9.07 18.14 5.74
C PRO A 839 -9.21 18.90 7.06
N TYR A 840 -9.40 18.20 8.18
CA TYR A 840 -9.58 18.79 9.51
C TYR A 840 -8.54 18.28 10.52
N PHE A 841 -7.36 17.89 10.03
CA PHE A 841 -6.24 17.43 10.84
C PHE A 841 -4.93 18.10 10.42
N GLU A 842 -4.34 18.85 11.33
CA GLU A 842 -2.96 19.33 11.23
C GLU A 842 -2.04 18.52 12.13
N GLU A 843 -1.15 17.74 11.51
CA GLU A 843 -0.23 16.85 12.22
C GLU A 843 0.70 17.62 13.18
N GLY A 844 0.85 17.10 14.41
CA GLY A 844 1.63 17.75 15.46
C GLY A 844 0.93 18.94 16.14
N VAL A 845 -0.25 19.34 15.68
CA VAL A 845 -1.06 20.43 16.25
C VAL A 845 -2.37 19.90 16.83
N ASP A 846 -3.13 19.17 16.02
CA ASP A 846 -4.42 18.62 16.41
C ASP A 846 -4.29 17.26 17.11
N ASP A 847 -5.28 16.91 17.93
CA ASP A 847 -5.38 15.55 18.49
C ASP A 847 -5.73 14.55 17.37
N PRO A 848 -4.85 13.59 17.03
CA PRO A 848 -5.13 12.61 15.99
C PRO A 848 -6.31 11.69 16.33
N ASN A 849 -6.67 11.57 17.61
CA ASN A 849 -7.82 10.79 18.04
C ASN A 849 -9.14 11.56 17.98
N ALA A 850 -9.14 12.87 17.72
CA ALA A 850 -10.38 13.64 17.64
C ALA A 850 -11.22 13.20 16.43
N ASN A 851 -12.56 13.27 16.56
CA ASN A 851 -13.47 12.86 15.50
C ASN A 851 -13.18 13.58 14.17
N ARG A 852 -13.01 14.90 14.23
CA ARG A 852 -12.69 15.73 13.06
C ARG A 852 -11.42 15.28 12.35
N SER A 853 -10.41 14.85 13.10
CA SER A 853 -9.11 14.46 12.54
C SER A 853 -9.22 13.25 11.64
N LYS A 854 -10.27 12.43 11.81
CA LYS A 854 -10.56 11.23 11.02
C LYS A 854 -11.45 11.51 9.80
N VAL A 855 -12.12 12.66 9.74
CA VAL A 855 -13.10 12.97 8.68
C VAL A 855 -12.40 13.28 7.37
N TYR A 856 -12.72 12.52 6.33
CA TYR A 856 -12.25 12.76 4.96
C TYR A 856 -13.32 13.44 4.09
N GLN A 857 -14.57 12.96 4.17
CA GLN A 857 -15.75 13.52 3.50
C GLN A 857 -16.95 13.53 4.44
N MET A 858 -17.90 14.44 4.21
CA MET A 858 -19.09 14.58 5.04
C MET A 858 -20.37 14.85 4.24
N GLY A 859 -21.50 14.95 4.96
CA GLY A 859 -22.79 15.25 4.34
C GLY A 859 -23.36 14.07 3.55
N LEU A 860 -23.13 12.85 4.03
CA LEU A 860 -23.65 11.61 3.44
C LEU A 860 -24.81 11.06 4.27
N ARG A 861 -25.73 10.34 3.62
CA ARG A 861 -26.89 9.73 4.29
C ARG A 861 -26.62 8.30 4.72
N ASN A 862 -26.37 7.43 3.76
CA ASN A 862 -26.09 6.02 3.92
C ASN A 862 -25.08 5.59 2.84
N PRO A 863 -23.80 5.94 3.01
CA PRO A 863 -22.72 5.54 2.10
C PRO A 863 -22.45 4.04 2.22
N PHE A 864 -23.36 3.22 1.69
CA PHE A 864 -23.48 1.80 1.99
C PHE A 864 -22.30 0.98 1.49
N ARG A 865 -21.78 1.33 0.30
CA ARG A 865 -20.57 0.74 -0.28
C ARG A 865 -19.67 1.84 -0.85
N ILE A 866 -18.38 1.68 -0.62
CA ILE A 866 -17.34 2.54 -1.16
C ILE A 866 -16.34 1.71 -1.97
N SER A 867 -15.70 2.35 -2.93
CA SER A 867 -14.71 1.74 -3.80
C SER A 867 -13.59 2.74 -4.06
N VAL A 868 -12.35 2.25 -4.10
CA VAL A 868 -11.18 3.04 -4.46
C VAL A 868 -10.64 2.46 -5.76
N ASP A 869 -10.47 3.32 -6.75
CA ASP A 869 -9.76 2.94 -7.96
C ASP A 869 -8.27 2.72 -7.64
N SER A 870 -7.79 1.49 -7.83
CA SER A 870 -6.43 1.08 -7.49
C SER A 870 -5.35 1.80 -8.29
N GLU A 871 -5.68 2.31 -9.49
CA GLU A 871 -4.72 3.06 -10.31
C GLU A 871 -4.67 4.55 -9.96
N THR A 872 -5.82 5.18 -9.76
CA THR A 872 -5.91 6.65 -9.59
C THR A 872 -6.03 7.08 -8.13
N GLY A 873 -6.40 6.18 -7.23
CA GLY A 873 -6.75 6.48 -5.84
C GLY A 873 -8.08 7.21 -5.67
N GLN A 874 -8.89 7.37 -6.74
CA GLN A 874 -10.19 8.04 -6.65
C GLN A 874 -11.18 7.21 -5.84
N LEU A 875 -11.76 7.84 -4.81
CA LEU A 875 -12.81 7.27 -3.99
C LEU A 875 -14.19 7.51 -4.63
N TYR A 876 -14.97 6.44 -4.76
CA TYR A 876 -16.37 6.44 -5.18
C TYR A 876 -17.25 5.96 -4.03
N VAL A 877 -18.36 6.67 -3.81
CA VAL A 877 -19.28 6.41 -2.70
C VAL A 877 -20.67 6.20 -3.24
N GLY A 878 -21.22 4.99 -3.09
CA GLY A 878 -22.64 4.73 -3.31
C GLY A 878 -23.44 5.17 -2.09
N ASP A 879 -24.13 6.30 -2.21
CA ASP A 879 -24.93 6.88 -1.12
C ASP A 879 -26.41 6.61 -1.34
N VAL A 880 -27.01 5.86 -0.41
CA VAL A 880 -28.42 5.49 -0.49
C VAL A 880 -29.27 6.66 0.00
N GLY A 881 -30.02 7.26 -0.92
CA GLY A 881 -30.82 8.44 -0.63
C GLY A 881 -32.16 8.10 0.03
N TRP A 882 -33.02 9.10 0.18
CA TRP A 882 -34.22 8.97 1.01
C TRP A 882 -35.44 8.48 0.27
N THR A 883 -36.13 9.35 -0.46
CA THR A 883 -37.41 9.01 -1.13
C THR A 883 -37.42 9.35 -2.61
N LYS A 884 -36.32 9.90 -3.12
CA LYS A 884 -36.29 10.46 -4.46
C LYS A 884 -35.07 10.06 -5.26
N TRP A 885 -33.93 9.94 -4.62
CA TRP A 885 -32.66 9.84 -5.33
C TRP A 885 -31.78 8.76 -4.71
N GLU A 886 -30.94 8.18 -5.54
CA GLU A 886 -29.79 7.36 -5.19
C GLU A 886 -28.57 7.97 -5.89
N GLU A 887 -27.42 8.00 -5.23
CA GLU A 887 -26.28 8.80 -5.68
C GLU A 887 -24.98 8.00 -5.74
N ILE A 888 -24.16 8.31 -6.74
CA ILE A 888 -22.73 8.03 -6.73
C ILE A 888 -22.01 9.36 -6.56
N ASN A 889 -21.25 9.44 -5.48
CA ASN A 889 -20.48 10.61 -5.09
C ASN A 889 -18.99 10.33 -5.34
N ALA A 890 -18.29 11.30 -5.92
CA ALA A 890 -16.83 11.24 -6.10
C ALA A 890 -16.26 12.66 -6.00
N ALA A 891 -15.45 12.88 -4.99
CA ALA A 891 -14.74 14.12 -4.74
C ALA A 891 -13.50 13.84 -3.87
N GLY A 892 -12.67 14.85 -3.62
CA GLY A 892 -11.47 14.72 -2.80
C GLY A 892 -11.72 14.88 -1.31
N ALA A 893 -10.63 15.06 -0.57
CA ALA A 893 -10.61 15.45 0.83
C ALA A 893 -11.41 16.76 1.07
N GLY A 894 -12.24 16.76 2.10
CA GLY A 894 -13.02 17.93 2.54
C GLY A 894 -14.36 18.10 1.83
N ALA A 895 -14.74 17.18 0.94
CA ALA A 895 -16.01 17.27 0.23
C ALA A 895 -17.22 17.17 1.17
N ASN A 896 -18.26 17.93 0.86
CA ASN A 896 -19.52 17.93 1.57
C ASN A 896 -20.68 17.69 0.60
N PHE A 897 -21.28 16.51 0.63
CA PHE A 897 -22.36 16.14 -0.31
C PHE A 897 -23.74 16.69 0.09
N GLY A 898 -23.82 17.41 1.21
CA GLY A 898 -24.93 18.29 1.54
C GLY A 898 -26.16 17.63 2.18
N TRP A 899 -26.21 16.31 2.38
CA TRP A 899 -27.26 15.68 3.19
C TRP A 899 -27.27 16.31 4.60
N PRO A 900 -28.42 16.57 5.24
CA PRO A 900 -29.78 16.27 4.80
C PRO A 900 -30.44 17.39 3.98
N PHE A 901 -29.76 18.51 3.76
CA PHE A 901 -30.32 19.71 3.15
C PHE A 901 -30.31 19.69 1.63
N TYR A 902 -29.43 18.88 1.03
CA TYR A 902 -29.36 18.56 -0.38
C TYR A 902 -29.50 17.04 -0.58
N GLU A 903 -30.08 16.65 -1.72
CA GLU A 903 -30.23 15.25 -2.13
C GLU A 903 -30.49 15.19 -3.64
N GLY A 904 -29.61 14.49 -4.37
CA GLY A 904 -29.76 14.22 -5.80
C GLY A 904 -29.31 15.34 -6.72
N GLY A 905 -29.34 15.03 -8.02
CA GLY A 905 -29.34 15.99 -9.12
C GLY A 905 -28.23 15.86 -10.16
N ASN A 906 -27.56 14.70 -10.25
CA ASN A 906 -26.70 14.27 -11.38
C ASN A 906 -25.82 15.41 -11.93
N GLY A 907 -24.85 15.83 -11.12
CA GLY A 907 -24.00 16.99 -11.37
C GLY A 907 -24.57 18.33 -10.87
N THR A 908 -25.64 18.31 -10.08
CA THR A 908 -26.22 19.50 -9.41
C THR A 908 -26.76 19.10 -8.05
N SER A 909 -26.50 19.87 -6.99
CA SER A 909 -27.10 19.60 -5.67
C SER A 909 -28.52 20.18 -5.60
N LEU A 910 -29.53 19.32 -5.44
CA LEU A 910 -30.94 19.73 -5.33
C LEU A 910 -31.36 19.91 -3.87
N VAL A 911 -32.08 21.00 -3.57
CA VAL A 911 -32.54 21.29 -2.21
C VAL A 911 -33.58 20.26 -1.75
N ASN A 912 -33.31 19.63 -0.60
CA ASN A 912 -34.25 18.79 0.12
C ASN A 912 -35.19 19.65 0.99
N HIS A 913 -36.32 20.05 0.40
CA HIS A 913 -37.29 20.93 1.06
C HIS A 913 -37.89 20.39 2.37
N SER A 914 -37.78 19.08 2.65
CA SER A 914 -38.26 18.50 3.92
C SER A 914 -37.39 18.93 5.09
N TYR A 915 -36.06 19.00 4.89
CA TYR A 915 -35.10 19.46 5.89
C TYR A 915 -34.80 20.96 5.79
N ALA A 916 -34.94 21.56 4.62
CA ALA A 916 -34.59 22.98 4.42
C ALA A 916 -35.42 23.98 5.25
N ASN A 917 -36.58 23.58 5.76
CA ASN A 917 -37.45 24.43 6.59
C ASN A 917 -37.29 24.16 8.10
N THR A 918 -36.31 23.34 8.50
CA THR A 918 -35.92 23.18 9.90
C THR A 918 -35.08 24.36 10.36
N SER A 919 -34.90 24.55 11.67
CA SER A 919 -34.08 25.66 12.19
C SER A 919 -32.61 25.51 11.80
N GLU A 920 -32.14 24.28 11.75
CA GLU A 920 -30.81 23.86 11.33
C GLU A 920 -30.63 24.12 9.83
N GLY A 921 -31.62 23.75 9.02
CA GLY A 921 -31.61 24.05 7.57
C GLY A 921 -31.61 25.55 7.27
N GLU A 922 -32.43 26.33 7.97
CA GLU A 922 -32.42 27.80 7.82
C GLU A 922 -31.05 28.40 8.18
N ALA A 923 -30.36 27.86 9.17
CA ALA A 923 -29.00 28.27 9.54
C ALA A 923 -27.98 27.86 8.46
N PHE A 924 -28.03 26.60 8.00
CA PHE A 924 -27.16 26.07 6.95
C PHE A 924 -27.20 26.93 5.67
N PHE A 925 -28.41 27.27 5.19
CA PHE A 925 -28.57 28.12 4.01
C PHE A 925 -28.18 29.59 4.25
N ALA A 926 -28.21 30.07 5.50
CA ALA A 926 -27.78 31.42 5.83
C ALA A 926 -26.26 31.57 5.83
N GLU A 927 -25.53 30.48 6.07
CA GLU A 927 -24.06 30.44 6.09
C GLU A 927 -23.43 30.25 4.70
N ASP A 928 -24.23 29.90 3.68
CA ASP A 928 -23.77 29.66 2.30
C ASP A 928 -22.67 28.59 2.23
N ILE A 929 -22.83 27.52 3.03
CA ILE A 929 -21.89 26.40 3.11
C ILE A 929 -21.78 25.73 1.73
N PRO A 930 -20.56 25.59 1.16
CA PRO A 930 -20.36 24.90 -0.11
C PRO A 930 -20.77 23.43 -0.03
N VAL A 931 -21.40 22.95 -1.10
CA VAL A 931 -21.77 21.54 -1.27
C VAL A 931 -21.29 21.03 -2.62
N ASP A 932 -20.83 19.78 -2.63
CA ASP A 932 -20.43 19.04 -3.81
C ASP A 932 -21.63 18.26 -4.35
N ALA A 933 -21.77 18.23 -5.68
CA ALA A 933 -22.83 17.48 -6.33
C ALA A 933 -22.40 16.03 -6.58
N SER A 934 -23.36 15.11 -6.53
CA SER A 934 -23.15 13.74 -6.99
C SER A 934 -22.73 13.71 -8.46
N ILE A 935 -21.77 12.86 -8.80
CA ILE A 935 -21.31 12.67 -10.19
C ILE A 935 -22.32 11.87 -11.01
N TYR A 936 -23.19 11.12 -10.33
CA TYR A 936 -24.30 10.38 -10.91
C TYR A 936 -25.44 10.28 -9.91
N ALA A 937 -26.68 10.45 -10.39
CA ALA A 937 -27.86 10.24 -9.57
C ALA A 937 -29.00 9.61 -10.35
N LEU A 938 -29.72 8.69 -9.72
CA LEU A 938 -30.90 8.02 -10.26
C LEU A 938 -32.12 8.33 -9.42
N SER A 939 -33.25 8.60 -10.07
CA SER A 939 -34.51 8.93 -9.40
C SER A 939 -35.37 7.71 -9.16
N HIS A 940 -35.90 7.56 -7.94
CA HIS A 940 -36.91 6.54 -7.62
C HIS A 940 -38.13 6.61 -8.55
N GLN A 941 -38.56 7.83 -8.90
CA GLN A 941 -39.74 8.02 -9.73
C GLN A 941 -39.46 7.83 -11.23
N ALA A 942 -38.34 8.39 -11.72
CA ALA A 942 -38.04 8.40 -13.15
C ALA A 942 -37.38 7.09 -13.61
N ASP A 943 -36.46 6.56 -12.79
CA ASP A 943 -35.59 5.45 -13.13
C ASP A 943 -36.01 4.14 -12.43
N GLY A 944 -36.80 4.23 -11.36
CA GLY A 944 -37.38 3.07 -10.66
C GLY A 944 -36.42 2.36 -9.70
N ILE A 945 -35.26 2.98 -9.42
CA ILE A 945 -34.23 2.45 -8.53
C ILE A 945 -34.67 2.48 -7.07
N ASN A 946 -34.17 1.52 -6.27
CA ASN A 946 -34.38 1.49 -4.82
C ASN A 946 -33.13 1.83 -4.00
N ALA A 947 -31.95 1.37 -4.44
CA ALA A 947 -30.68 1.60 -3.77
C ALA A 947 -29.54 1.36 -4.79
N ILE A 948 -28.48 2.15 -4.70
CA ILE A 948 -27.21 1.88 -5.39
C ILE A 948 -26.29 1.12 -4.44
N VAL A 949 -25.85 -0.05 -4.87
CA VAL A 949 -24.77 -0.81 -4.22
C VAL A 949 -23.53 -0.63 -5.07
N MET A 950 -22.59 0.19 -4.59
CA MET A 950 -21.31 0.40 -5.26
C MET A 950 -20.50 -0.90 -5.29
N GLY A 951 -19.85 -1.16 -6.41
CA GLY A 951 -18.85 -2.20 -6.59
C GLY A 951 -17.47 -1.63 -6.90
N ASP A 952 -16.53 -2.54 -7.09
CA ASP A 952 -15.16 -2.17 -7.45
C ASP A 952 -15.09 -1.49 -8.83
N VAL A 953 -14.05 -0.69 -9.03
CA VAL A 953 -13.65 -0.21 -10.35
C VAL A 953 -12.93 -1.38 -11.03
N TYR A 954 -13.39 -1.75 -12.22
CA TYR A 954 -12.86 -2.93 -12.90
C TYR A 954 -11.49 -2.63 -13.53
N ARG A 955 -10.48 -3.41 -13.15
CA ARG A 955 -9.09 -3.29 -13.64
C ARG A 955 -8.53 -4.61 -14.19
N GLY A 956 -9.40 -5.59 -14.40
CA GLY A 956 -9.04 -6.92 -14.91
C GLY A 956 -9.26 -7.06 -16.42
N ASP A 957 -8.89 -8.22 -16.96
CA ASP A 957 -9.00 -8.51 -18.40
C ASP A 957 -10.09 -9.53 -18.75
N ALA A 958 -10.69 -10.20 -17.76
CA ALA A 958 -11.64 -11.29 -17.97
C ALA A 958 -12.88 -10.92 -18.82
N TYR A 959 -13.31 -9.66 -18.83
CA TYR A 959 -14.41 -9.18 -19.68
C TYR A 959 -13.96 -8.42 -20.94
N GLY A 960 -12.65 -8.20 -21.09
CA GLY A 960 -12.02 -7.42 -22.15
C GLY A 960 -11.79 -5.96 -21.77
N SER A 961 -10.77 -5.36 -22.41
CA SER A 961 -10.23 -4.03 -22.10
C SER A 961 -11.23 -2.88 -22.23
N GLN A 962 -12.41 -3.10 -22.81
CA GLN A 962 -13.46 -2.08 -22.87
C GLN A 962 -14.14 -1.79 -21.53
N PHE A 963 -13.94 -2.63 -20.52
CA PHE A 963 -14.44 -2.44 -19.16
C PHE A 963 -13.37 -1.88 -18.20
N ASP A 964 -12.11 -1.77 -18.63
CA ASP A 964 -11.04 -1.24 -17.80
C ASP A 964 -11.34 0.22 -17.40
N GLY A 965 -11.31 0.47 -16.09
CA GLY A 965 -11.64 1.75 -15.47
C GLY A 965 -13.14 2.01 -15.31
N ASP A 966 -14.01 1.07 -15.68
CA ASP A 966 -15.44 1.23 -15.48
C ASP A 966 -15.82 1.00 -14.01
N ILE A 967 -16.72 1.85 -13.50
CA ILE A 967 -17.32 1.65 -12.19
C ILE A 967 -18.48 0.66 -12.27
N PHE A 968 -18.50 -0.36 -11.42
CA PHE A 968 -19.62 -1.31 -11.34
C PHE A 968 -20.55 -0.96 -10.18
N PHE A 969 -21.86 -1.16 -10.37
CA PHE A 969 -22.85 -0.98 -9.30
C PHE A 969 -24.12 -1.78 -9.56
N ASN A 970 -24.79 -2.22 -8.49
CA ASN A 970 -26.08 -2.88 -8.56
C ASN A 970 -27.23 -1.93 -8.19
N ASP A 971 -28.33 -2.04 -8.93
CA ASP A 971 -29.64 -1.52 -8.55
C ASP A 971 -30.41 -2.62 -7.81
N LEU A 972 -30.32 -2.62 -6.49
CA LEU A 972 -30.90 -3.64 -5.59
C LEU A 972 -32.43 -3.77 -5.74
N GLY A 973 -33.11 -2.74 -6.23
CA GLY A 973 -34.56 -2.79 -6.43
C GLY A 973 -34.99 -3.51 -7.69
N GLN A 974 -34.12 -3.47 -8.71
CA GLN A 974 -34.42 -3.93 -10.06
C GLN A 974 -33.67 -5.21 -10.43
N GLY A 975 -32.65 -5.57 -9.66
CA GLY A 975 -31.77 -6.69 -9.94
C GLY A 975 -30.92 -6.48 -11.16
N ILE A 976 -30.47 -5.24 -11.40
CA ILE A 976 -29.67 -4.88 -12.58
C ILE A 976 -28.27 -4.50 -12.10
N VAL A 977 -27.26 -5.22 -12.59
CA VAL A 977 -25.87 -4.79 -12.46
C VAL A 977 -25.53 -3.92 -13.65
N ARG A 978 -24.93 -2.77 -13.36
CA ARG A 978 -24.51 -1.78 -14.34
C ARG A 978 -23.01 -1.57 -14.24
N HIS A 979 -22.45 -1.15 -15.36
CA HIS A 979 -21.12 -0.57 -15.40
C HIS A 979 -21.22 0.82 -16.05
N ALA A 980 -20.34 1.72 -15.64
CA ALA A 980 -20.27 3.04 -16.22
C ALA A 980 -18.84 3.50 -16.46
N THR A 981 -18.61 4.04 -17.65
CA THR A 981 -17.33 4.66 -18.01
C THR A 981 -17.14 5.96 -17.24
N ILE A 982 -15.90 6.23 -16.81
CA ILE A 982 -15.52 7.52 -16.24
C ILE A 982 -14.75 8.30 -17.29
N ASN A 983 -15.26 9.48 -17.64
CA ASN A 983 -14.57 10.37 -18.56
C ASN A 983 -13.31 10.95 -17.92
N PRO A 984 -12.31 11.39 -18.70
CA PRO A 984 -11.09 12.01 -18.17
C PRO A 984 -11.30 13.24 -17.27
N ASP A 985 -12.48 13.87 -17.31
CA ASP A 985 -12.85 15.00 -16.46
C ASP A 985 -13.55 14.58 -15.15
N GLY A 986 -13.63 13.27 -14.87
CA GLY A 986 -14.25 12.69 -13.68
C GLY A 986 -15.76 12.54 -13.76
N THR A 987 -16.40 12.93 -14.87
CA THR A 987 -17.85 12.76 -15.06
C THR A 987 -18.20 11.35 -15.52
N VAL A 988 -19.40 10.87 -15.16
CA VAL A 988 -19.91 9.59 -15.67
C VAL A 988 -20.29 9.71 -17.15
N GLY A 989 -19.74 8.82 -17.96
CA GLY A 989 -20.01 8.69 -19.39
C GLY A 989 -21.19 7.74 -19.67
N ASP A 990 -20.95 6.73 -20.50
CA ASP A 990 -21.96 5.73 -20.84
C ASP A 990 -22.25 4.82 -19.64
N VAL A 991 -23.53 4.55 -19.39
CA VAL A 991 -24.00 3.64 -18.34
C VAL A 991 -24.77 2.52 -19.02
N ASN A 992 -24.26 1.30 -18.89
CA ASN A 992 -24.79 0.13 -19.58
C ASN A 992 -25.18 -0.97 -18.60
N VAL A 993 -26.03 -1.89 -19.05
CA VAL A 993 -26.41 -3.06 -18.27
C VAL A 993 -25.34 -4.13 -18.48
N PHE A 994 -24.76 -4.59 -17.37
CA PHE A 994 -23.83 -5.72 -17.35
C PHE A 994 -24.60 -7.04 -17.21
N ASP A 995 -25.46 -7.13 -16.20
CA ASP A 995 -26.31 -8.30 -15.96
C ASP A 995 -27.70 -7.93 -15.41
N THR A 996 -28.65 -8.86 -15.50
CA THR A 996 -29.99 -8.76 -14.92
C THR A 996 -30.35 -10.04 -14.16
N GLY A 997 -31.11 -9.90 -13.06
CA GLY A 997 -31.49 -11.00 -12.18
C GLY A 997 -30.78 -11.00 -10.83
N ALA A 998 -29.83 -10.08 -10.64
CA ALA A 998 -29.05 -9.86 -9.42
C ALA A 998 -29.86 -9.11 -8.34
N ASN A 999 -30.99 -9.68 -7.90
CA ASN A 999 -32.04 -8.96 -7.19
C ASN A 999 -31.61 -8.38 -5.83
N ILE A 1000 -30.90 -9.13 -4.99
CA ILE A 1000 -30.50 -8.65 -3.64
C ILE A 1000 -28.98 -8.76 -3.48
N VAL A 1001 -28.26 -8.30 -4.50
CA VAL A 1001 -26.79 -8.24 -4.48
C VAL A 1001 -26.33 -7.04 -3.65
N VAL A 1002 -25.68 -7.31 -2.52
CA VAL A 1002 -25.29 -6.31 -1.52
C VAL A 1002 -23.79 -6.01 -1.48
N ALA A 1003 -22.98 -6.74 -2.24
CA ALA A 1003 -21.59 -6.41 -2.49
C ALA A 1003 -21.17 -6.91 -3.88
N LEU A 1004 -20.28 -6.15 -4.51
CA LEU A 1004 -19.67 -6.45 -5.80
C LEU A 1004 -18.17 -6.22 -5.65
N ARG A 1005 -17.35 -7.25 -5.91
CA ARG A 1005 -15.89 -7.18 -5.75
C ARG A 1005 -15.18 -7.77 -6.96
N GLN A 1006 -14.07 -7.18 -7.39
CA GLN A 1006 -13.17 -7.85 -8.33
C GLN A 1006 -12.38 -8.90 -7.55
N GLY A 1007 -12.43 -10.15 -8.02
CA GLY A 1007 -11.65 -11.24 -7.47
C GLY A 1007 -10.21 -11.26 -7.98
N PRO A 1008 -9.33 -12.08 -7.37
CA PRO A 1008 -7.94 -12.24 -7.80
C PRO A 1008 -7.77 -12.94 -9.16
N ASP A 1009 -8.86 -13.44 -9.75
CA ASP A 1009 -8.92 -14.06 -11.07
C ASP A 1009 -9.52 -13.12 -12.14
N ASP A 1010 -9.54 -11.81 -11.85
CA ASP A 1010 -10.09 -10.75 -12.70
C ASP A 1010 -11.58 -10.84 -13.03
N LEU A 1011 -12.32 -11.75 -12.36
CA LEU A 1011 -13.76 -11.82 -12.48
C LEU A 1011 -14.43 -10.91 -11.45
N MET A 1012 -15.60 -10.40 -11.81
CA MET A 1012 -16.48 -9.69 -10.86
C MET A 1012 -17.32 -10.71 -10.09
N TYR A 1013 -17.22 -10.64 -8.77
CA TYR A 1013 -17.97 -11.42 -7.80
C TYR A 1013 -19.14 -10.62 -7.24
N TYR A 1014 -20.17 -11.33 -6.80
CA TYR A 1014 -21.33 -10.77 -6.13
C TYR A 1014 -21.69 -11.55 -4.87
N VAL A 1015 -22.27 -10.84 -3.91
CA VAL A 1015 -22.85 -11.40 -2.68
C VAL A 1015 -24.35 -11.21 -2.71
N ASP A 1016 -25.12 -12.29 -2.84
CA ASP A 1016 -26.59 -12.25 -2.79
C ASP A 1016 -27.09 -12.56 -1.37
N LEU A 1017 -27.68 -11.55 -0.74
CA LEU A 1017 -28.14 -11.62 0.65
C LEU A 1017 -29.32 -12.58 0.82
N ASP A 1018 -30.26 -12.60 -0.13
CA ASP A 1018 -31.53 -13.33 -0.01
C ASP A 1018 -31.36 -14.80 -0.40
N ASP A 1019 -30.59 -15.08 -1.45
CA ASP A 1019 -30.31 -16.45 -1.89
C ASP A 1019 -29.21 -17.12 -1.05
N GLY A 1020 -28.44 -16.34 -0.29
CA GLY A 1020 -27.40 -16.86 0.60
C GLY A 1020 -26.23 -17.45 -0.19
N THR A 1021 -25.81 -16.75 -1.23
CA THR A 1021 -24.76 -17.19 -2.16
C THR A 1021 -23.71 -16.11 -2.38
N VAL A 1022 -22.52 -16.58 -2.72
CA VAL A 1022 -21.49 -15.78 -3.39
C VAL A 1022 -21.32 -16.39 -4.78
N GLY A 1023 -21.41 -15.57 -5.82
CA GLY A 1023 -21.19 -16.01 -7.19
C GLY A 1023 -20.26 -15.06 -7.93
N ARG A 1024 -19.99 -15.37 -9.19
CA ARG A 1024 -19.22 -14.52 -10.12
C ARG A 1024 -19.83 -14.58 -11.52
N TRP A 1025 -19.53 -13.59 -12.34
CA TRP A 1025 -19.91 -13.63 -13.76
C TRP A 1025 -18.77 -14.16 -14.61
N GLU A 1026 -19.11 -14.94 -15.63
CA GLU A 1026 -18.17 -15.52 -16.58
C GLU A 1026 -18.69 -15.30 -18.01
N LEU A 1027 -17.78 -15.16 -18.98
CA LEU A 1027 -18.11 -15.19 -20.41
C LEU A 1027 -17.90 -16.62 -20.94
N VAL A 1028 -18.94 -17.24 -21.51
CA VAL A 1028 -18.93 -18.65 -21.97
C VAL A 1028 -19.18 -18.85 -23.46
#